data_AF-A0A3A5WCH6-F1
#
_entry.id   AF-A0A3A5WCH6-F1
#
_cell.length_a   1.000
_cell.length_b   1.000
_cell.length_c   1.000
_cell.angle_alpha   90.00
_cell.angle_beta   90.00
_cell.angle_gamma   90.00
#
_symmetry.space_group_name_H-M   'P 1'
#
loop_
_entity.id
_entity.type
_entity.pdbx_description
1 polymer ?
#
loop_
_entity_poly.entity_id
_entity_poly.type
_entity_poly.pdbx_seq_one_letter_code
_entity_poly.pdbx_strand_id
1 'polypeptide(L)'
;MRQGLLLVSLMLAMTLAPFVQPVQASGDEDVLVCCDASPVELFLLGNDANKKLTPFASELGDEAQSVSVETSISSQESIGRWVLPNTWGGTIPSSTWTFTMNYQVANAAGAQVNATATINIGSKSFSAQTEVGSSILAQGSGSLQFDIDVETLTTSGSSNIELELTVQTLVFSVPGADAKLEFLWGSEDEASSVEATIPLLDMFMVQPEIEGSDVYLAVRLDSPWGLTTLAMTESIIMKVNGNPLSGDPIETASGDMVRVTWTWTEAAGGVETINVEVELEFQQGQPALRGSNTFEIETFDSGGGTGTYYPPDEPLRTDGAGSSLAVDIDISLSKQGNELMLERVTTLTMEDEIAFWMRWGMDHIGDDNPALSPMLRAFSAGPVTDEDRVSRFIEEVEEAEFERQMVNLGMMYLNTGLGLDSEDLLGDFRSFNELKIEVDLNGQNAVINHPVTLRFSTTELVDDSSRLTLLEDFIITQPAPLWSDYRLELEATSTPTTSLSNSILRDSTAIDLSVSRFPWGDQLRLEGEGLDQEESFTLATLPTSSLVYAPLTLGVLTIVGLLVAFVVGLSLTRKRRRTYLYTELVLAPVILMVYAFGYPPMFIGGALGVVAVVWWVTSIASPRLVGEAMRAKRVVHPTIPCPACQTMNPVTTNDRPHRFNCQGCGRIIKLVA
;
A
#
# COMPACT_ATOMS: atom_id res chain seq x y z
N MET A 1 -52.49 43.98 -56.14
CA MET A 1 -53.45 43.23 -55.30
C MET A 1 -53.00 41.81 -54.93
N ARG A 2 -52.31 41.04 -55.80
CA ARG A 2 -51.85 39.68 -55.46
C ARG A 2 -50.67 39.59 -54.47
N GLN A 3 -49.79 40.59 -54.40
CA GLN A 3 -48.66 40.58 -53.45
C GLN A 3 -49.06 40.95 -52.01
N GLY A 4 -50.05 41.83 -51.83
CA GLY A 4 -50.56 42.18 -50.49
C GLY A 4 -51.31 41.04 -49.82
N LEU A 5 -52.02 40.20 -50.60
CA LEU A 5 -52.73 39.05 -50.05
C LEU A 5 -51.79 37.96 -49.55
N LEU A 6 -50.63 37.81 -50.19
CA LEU A 6 -49.63 36.80 -49.83
C LEU A 6 -48.86 37.19 -48.56
N LEU A 7 -48.58 38.48 -48.37
CA LEU A 7 -47.98 39.02 -47.14
C LEU A 7 -48.93 38.94 -45.95
N VAL A 8 -50.23 39.22 -46.14
CA VAL A 8 -51.23 39.09 -45.07
C VAL A 8 -51.49 37.61 -44.73
N SER A 9 -51.48 36.72 -45.72
CA SER A 9 -51.56 35.27 -45.49
C SER A 9 -50.35 34.71 -44.73
N LEU A 10 -49.15 35.24 -44.96
CA LEU A 10 -47.93 34.82 -44.26
C LEU A 10 -47.90 35.34 -42.82
N MET A 11 -48.36 36.57 -42.59
CA MET A 11 -48.49 37.14 -41.24
C MET A 11 -49.56 36.42 -40.40
N LEU A 12 -50.68 36.01 -41.01
CA LEU A 12 -51.73 35.28 -40.28
C LEU A 12 -51.32 33.83 -39.94
N ALA A 13 -50.48 33.20 -40.78
CA ALA A 13 -49.93 31.87 -40.52
C ALA A 13 -48.88 31.86 -39.40
N MET A 14 -48.12 32.96 -39.22
CA MET A 14 -47.17 33.11 -38.12
C MET A 14 -47.86 33.38 -36.76
N THR A 15 -49.08 33.92 -36.74
CA THR A 15 -49.83 34.15 -35.49
C THR A 15 -50.63 32.93 -35.00
N LEU A 16 -50.66 31.84 -35.78
CA LEU A 16 -51.41 30.61 -35.47
C LEU A 16 -50.52 29.37 -35.31
N ALA A 17 -49.19 29.54 -35.34
CA ALA A 17 -48.29 28.48 -34.89
C ALA A 17 -48.52 28.29 -33.37
N PRO A 18 -48.78 27.05 -32.88
CA PRO A 18 -48.70 26.81 -31.45
C PRO A 18 -47.30 27.23 -31.00
N PHE A 19 -47.23 28.01 -29.94
CA PHE A 19 -46.02 28.13 -29.14
C PHE A 19 -45.64 26.71 -28.71
N VAL A 20 -44.86 26.01 -29.51
CA VAL A 20 -43.91 25.02 -29.01
C VAL A 20 -42.83 25.88 -28.39
N GLN A 21 -43.08 26.30 -27.15
CA GLN A 21 -41.98 26.65 -26.28
C GLN A 21 -41.08 25.41 -26.27
N PRO A 22 -39.74 25.53 -26.41
CA PRO A 22 -38.94 24.51 -25.75
C PRO A 22 -39.48 24.46 -24.33
N VAL A 23 -39.92 23.28 -23.88
CA VAL A 23 -40.00 23.04 -22.45
C VAL A 23 -38.56 23.23 -22.00
N GLN A 24 -38.23 24.47 -21.63
CA GLN A 24 -37.23 24.71 -20.64
C GLN A 24 -37.76 23.89 -19.47
N ALA A 25 -37.00 22.86 -19.09
CA ALA A 25 -37.15 22.25 -17.79
C ALA A 25 -37.42 23.38 -16.80
N SER A 26 -38.53 23.28 -16.08
CA SER A 26 -38.75 24.08 -14.89
C SER A 26 -37.46 24.05 -14.10
N GLY A 27 -36.90 25.22 -13.76
CA GLY A 27 -35.61 25.29 -13.09
C GLY A 27 -35.59 24.34 -11.89
N ASP A 28 -34.75 23.30 -12.00
CA ASP A 28 -34.35 22.45 -10.90
C ASP A 28 -33.53 23.35 -9.96
N GLU A 29 -34.18 23.84 -8.90
CA GLU A 29 -33.45 24.45 -7.79
C GLU A 29 -33.11 23.34 -6.81
N ASP A 30 -31.81 23.10 -6.62
CA ASP A 30 -31.34 22.19 -5.57
C ASP A 30 -31.95 22.61 -4.22
N VAL A 31 -32.44 21.63 -3.46
CA VAL A 31 -33.14 21.91 -2.21
C VAL A 31 -32.15 21.87 -1.06
N LEU A 32 -31.91 23.02 -0.42
CA LEU A 32 -31.16 23.08 0.84
C LEU A 32 -31.91 22.28 1.92
N VAL A 33 -31.30 21.20 2.40
CA VAL A 33 -31.90 20.31 3.41
C VAL A 33 -31.20 20.39 4.78
N CYS A 34 -29.99 20.96 4.85
CA CYS A 34 -29.15 21.09 6.04
C CYS A 34 -28.04 22.16 5.76
N CYS A 35 -27.38 22.81 6.72
CA CYS A 35 -27.27 22.47 8.14
C CYS A 35 -27.24 23.68 9.10
N ASP A 36 -27.87 23.50 10.26
CA ASP A 36 -27.62 24.34 11.43
C ASP A 36 -26.24 24.02 12.04
N ALA A 37 -25.78 24.84 12.99
CA ALA A 37 -24.52 24.62 13.68
C ALA A 37 -24.50 23.29 14.46
N SER A 38 -23.37 22.59 14.39
CA SER A 38 -23.12 21.30 15.04
C SER A 38 -21.86 21.38 15.93
N PRO A 39 -21.77 20.59 17.02
CA PRO A 39 -20.50 20.43 17.72
C PRO A 39 -19.44 19.81 16.80
N VAL A 40 -18.21 20.30 16.92
CA VAL A 40 -17.02 19.88 16.17
C VAL A 40 -15.79 20.09 17.06
N GLU A 41 -14.88 19.15 17.03
CA GLU A 41 -13.58 19.27 17.69
C GLU A 41 -12.57 19.89 16.73
N LEU A 42 -11.98 21.04 17.11
CA LEU A 42 -10.98 21.72 16.29
C LEU A 42 -9.59 21.48 16.87
N PHE A 43 -8.80 20.64 16.21
CA PHE A 43 -7.43 20.31 16.59
C PHE A 43 -6.47 21.45 16.28
N LEU A 44 -5.49 21.62 17.16
CA LEU A 44 -4.42 22.60 17.01
C LEU A 44 -3.29 22.01 16.17
N LEU A 45 -2.86 22.73 15.14
CA LEU A 45 -1.74 22.36 14.28
C LEU A 45 -0.82 23.56 13.99
N GLY A 46 0.38 23.27 13.52
CA GLY A 46 1.38 24.22 13.02
C GLY A 46 2.39 24.72 14.07
N ASN A 47 3.57 25.09 13.59
CA ASN A 47 4.64 25.73 14.37
C ASN A 47 4.77 27.23 14.05
N ASP A 48 5.26 27.99 15.03
CA ASP A 48 5.55 29.43 14.93
C ASP A 48 4.40 30.27 14.34
N ALA A 49 4.54 30.74 13.10
CA ALA A 49 3.63 31.66 12.42
C ALA A 49 2.48 30.96 11.66
N ASN A 50 2.51 29.63 11.51
CA ASN A 50 1.55 28.85 10.73
C ASN A 50 0.56 28.07 11.60
N LYS A 51 0.29 28.55 12.82
CA LYS A 51 -0.64 27.91 13.75
C LYS A 51 -2.08 27.97 13.23
N LYS A 52 -2.69 26.82 12.94
CA LYS A 52 -4.05 26.67 12.40
C LYS A 52 -4.91 25.78 13.29
N LEU A 53 -6.22 25.94 13.15
CA LEU A 53 -7.23 25.01 13.65
C LEU A 53 -7.73 24.16 12.49
N THR A 54 -7.99 22.88 12.73
CA THR A 54 -8.55 21.95 11.74
C THR A 54 -9.61 21.06 12.38
N PRO A 55 -10.71 20.72 11.69
CA PRO A 55 -11.61 19.68 12.17
C PRO A 55 -11.12 18.27 11.83
N PHE A 56 -10.01 18.10 11.11
CA PHE A 56 -9.63 16.78 10.60
C PHE A 56 -8.57 16.15 11.50
N ALA A 57 -8.96 15.06 12.19
CA ALA A 57 -8.05 14.32 13.06
C ALA A 57 -6.92 13.66 12.27
N SER A 58 -7.16 13.28 11.01
CA SER A 58 -6.17 12.72 10.08
C SER A 58 -5.04 13.69 9.71
N GLU A 59 -5.16 14.99 10.03
CA GLU A 59 -4.06 15.94 9.88
C GLU A 59 -3.11 15.99 11.09
N LEU A 60 -3.39 15.24 12.17
CA LEU A 60 -2.46 15.06 13.28
C LEU A 60 -1.27 14.22 12.82
N GLY A 61 -0.05 14.60 13.22
CA GLY A 61 1.15 13.84 12.90
C GLY A 61 1.57 12.89 14.02
N ASP A 62 2.70 12.21 13.82
CA ASP A 62 3.30 11.39 14.88
C ASP A 62 4.01 12.22 15.96
N GLU A 63 4.65 13.32 15.54
CA GLU A 63 5.47 14.15 16.43
C GLU A 63 4.70 15.36 16.95
N ALA A 64 4.65 15.49 18.28
CA ALA A 64 4.02 16.63 18.93
C ALA A 64 4.78 17.93 18.64
N GLN A 65 4.02 18.97 18.35
CA GLN A 65 4.47 20.35 18.29
C GLN A 65 4.47 20.95 19.69
N SER A 66 5.43 21.82 20.00
CA SER A 66 5.54 22.36 21.34
C SER A 66 6.07 23.79 21.44
N VAL A 67 5.73 24.45 22.55
CA VAL A 67 6.36 25.69 23.02
C VAL A 67 6.75 25.53 24.48
N SER A 68 8.03 25.79 24.79
CA SER A 68 8.58 25.71 26.13
C SER A 68 8.65 27.07 26.83
N VAL A 69 8.38 27.05 28.13
CA VAL A 69 8.55 28.17 29.04
C VAL A 69 9.52 27.74 30.14
N GLU A 70 10.74 28.29 30.09
CA GLU A 70 11.86 27.88 30.96
C GLU A 70 12.07 28.83 32.15
N THR A 71 11.37 29.97 32.18
CA THR A 71 11.49 30.94 33.27
C THR A 71 10.14 31.32 33.84
N SER A 72 10.12 31.73 35.10
CA SER A 72 8.87 32.22 35.72
C SER A 72 8.40 33.49 35.02
N ILE A 73 7.20 33.42 34.46
CA ILE A 73 6.54 34.54 33.79
C ILE A 73 5.96 35.49 34.85
N SER A 74 6.28 36.78 34.74
CA SER A 74 5.73 37.84 35.61
C SER A 74 4.96 38.92 34.85
N SER A 75 4.83 38.77 33.53
CA SER A 75 4.09 39.64 32.61
C SER A 75 3.46 38.78 31.51
N GLN A 76 2.30 39.17 31.00
CA GLN A 76 1.56 38.40 29.99
C GLN A 76 2.44 38.00 28.79
N GLU A 77 2.43 36.71 28.46
CA GLU A 77 3.11 36.11 27.32
C GLU A 77 2.12 35.28 26.49
N SER A 78 2.21 35.36 25.17
CA SER A 78 1.38 34.56 24.25
C SER A 78 2.07 33.23 23.96
N ILE A 79 1.42 32.12 24.30
CA ILE A 79 1.90 30.77 23.99
C ILE A 79 1.63 30.42 22.54
N GLY A 80 0.45 30.76 22.04
CA GLY A 80 0.05 30.46 20.69
C GLY A 80 -1.26 31.07 20.31
N ARG A 81 -1.45 31.18 19.00
CA ARG A 81 -2.62 31.75 18.38
C ARG A 81 -2.94 30.95 17.14
N TRP A 82 -4.02 30.18 17.18
CA TRP A 82 -4.44 29.26 16.12
C TRP A 82 -5.67 29.82 15.43
N VAL A 83 -5.70 29.73 14.11
CA VAL A 83 -6.76 30.32 13.29
C VAL A 83 -7.45 29.25 12.47
N LEU A 84 -8.78 29.20 12.53
CA LEU A 84 -9.63 28.56 11.53
C LEU A 84 -10.09 29.66 10.54
N PRO A 85 -9.52 29.71 9.32
CA PRO A 85 -9.94 30.67 8.32
C PRO A 85 -11.29 30.28 7.68
N ASN A 86 -11.98 31.26 7.11
CA ASN A 86 -13.13 31.04 6.22
C ASN A 86 -14.24 30.14 6.81
N THR A 87 -14.70 30.41 8.02
CA THR A 87 -15.78 29.60 8.61
C THR A 87 -17.04 29.68 7.78
N TRP A 88 -17.81 28.59 7.71
CA TRP A 88 -19.09 28.57 7.03
C TRP A 88 -20.08 29.61 7.58
N GLY A 89 -20.96 30.08 6.70
CA GLY A 89 -21.99 31.07 7.05
C GLY A 89 -23.10 30.43 7.86
N GLY A 90 -23.62 31.14 8.86
CA GLY A 90 -24.74 30.65 9.65
C GLY A 90 -24.78 31.21 11.06
N THR A 91 -25.70 30.68 11.86
CA THR A 91 -25.87 31.10 13.25
C THR A 91 -25.07 30.19 14.17
N ILE A 92 -24.11 30.74 14.90
CA ILE A 92 -23.46 30.09 16.04
C ILE A 92 -24.38 30.26 17.26
N PRO A 93 -24.89 29.18 17.87
CA PRO A 93 -25.75 29.25 19.04
C PRO A 93 -24.95 29.66 20.28
N SER A 94 -25.66 30.05 21.35
CA SER A 94 -24.96 30.23 22.63
C SER A 94 -24.64 28.87 23.23
N SER A 95 -23.38 28.59 23.49
CA SER A 95 -22.88 27.36 24.10
C SER A 95 -21.56 27.64 24.85
N THR A 96 -21.15 26.70 25.68
CA THR A 96 -19.83 26.71 26.33
C THR A 96 -18.89 25.88 25.48
N TRP A 97 -17.79 26.47 25.01
CA TRP A 97 -16.76 25.78 24.23
C TRP A 97 -15.63 25.36 25.16
N THR A 98 -15.18 24.11 25.04
CA THR A 98 -14.15 23.56 25.92
C THR A 98 -12.83 23.46 25.16
N PHE A 99 -11.85 24.26 25.60
CA PHE A 99 -10.48 24.22 25.07
C PHE A 99 -9.58 23.40 26.00
N THR A 100 -8.91 22.40 25.44
CA THR A 100 -7.96 21.53 26.14
C THR A 100 -6.56 21.70 25.56
N MET A 101 -5.58 21.97 26.41
CA MET A 101 -4.17 22.09 26.06
C MET A 101 -3.34 21.12 26.88
N ASN A 102 -2.69 20.18 26.19
CA ASN A 102 -1.75 19.27 26.82
C ASN A 102 -0.46 19.99 27.22
N TYR A 103 0.13 19.52 28.31
CA TYR A 103 1.35 20.09 28.84
C TYR A 103 2.26 19.02 29.47
N GLN A 104 3.55 19.35 29.58
CA GLN A 104 4.52 18.58 30.32
C GLN A 104 5.36 19.47 31.25
N VAL A 105 5.42 19.13 32.53
CA VAL A 105 6.29 19.78 33.52
C VAL A 105 7.52 18.92 33.77
N ALA A 106 8.71 19.46 33.47
CA ALA A 106 10.00 18.81 33.68
C ALA A 106 10.85 19.53 34.72
N ASN A 107 11.68 18.77 35.46
CA ASN A 107 12.64 19.26 36.46
C ASN A 107 12.06 20.20 37.54
N ALA A 108 10.76 20.10 37.82
CA ALA A 108 10.10 20.77 38.94
C ALA A 108 9.10 19.80 39.58
N ALA A 109 8.76 20.01 40.86
CA ALA A 109 7.73 19.22 41.53
C ALA A 109 6.31 19.53 41.02
N GLY A 110 6.16 20.64 40.29
CA GLY A 110 4.94 21.12 39.66
C GLY A 110 5.08 22.59 39.25
N ALA A 111 4.04 23.15 38.65
CA ALA A 111 3.99 24.56 38.28
C ALA A 111 2.62 25.16 38.61
N GLN A 112 2.59 26.40 39.11
CA GLN A 112 1.36 27.17 39.26
C GLN A 112 1.25 28.12 38.07
N VAL A 113 0.18 27.98 37.30
CA VAL A 113 -0.06 28.78 36.08
C VAL A 113 -1.32 29.62 36.23
N ASN A 114 -1.27 30.87 35.80
CA ASN A 114 -2.44 31.70 35.55
C ASN A 114 -2.49 31.97 34.05
N ALA A 115 -3.39 31.29 33.35
CA ALA A 115 -3.54 31.38 31.90
C ALA A 115 -4.94 31.86 31.52
N THR A 116 -5.05 32.49 30.35
CA THR A 116 -6.29 32.95 29.74
C THR A 116 -6.36 32.40 28.33
N ALA A 117 -7.45 31.69 28.03
CA ALA A 117 -7.81 31.29 26.68
C ALA A 117 -8.86 32.26 26.14
N THR A 118 -8.63 32.78 24.94
CA THR A 118 -9.50 33.76 24.29
C THR A 118 -9.89 33.27 22.89
N ILE A 119 -11.18 33.32 22.58
CA ILE A 119 -11.73 33.01 21.26
C ILE A 119 -12.26 34.30 20.64
N ASN A 120 -11.71 34.64 19.49
CA ASN A 120 -12.19 35.75 18.66
C ASN A 120 -12.97 35.19 17.47
N ILE A 121 -14.19 35.68 17.27
CA ILE A 121 -15.06 35.33 16.15
C ILE A 121 -15.46 36.62 15.45
N GLY A 122 -14.82 36.92 14.32
CA GLY A 122 -14.95 38.21 13.65
C GLY A 122 -14.53 39.37 14.58
N SER A 123 -15.49 40.22 14.99
CA SER A 123 -15.23 41.35 15.90
C SER A 123 -15.62 41.09 17.37
N LYS A 124 -16.10 39.88 17.70
CA LYS A 124 -16.46 39.49 19.07
C LYS A 124 -15.33 38.68 19.70
N SER A 125 -15.18 38.80 21.03
CA SER A 125 -14.14 38.12 21.80
C SER A 125 -14.74 37.54 23.08
N PHE A 126 -14.42 36.28 23.37
CA PHE A 126 -14.88 35.52 24.53
C PHE A 126 -13.65 34.91 25.21
N SER A 127 -13.62 34.86 26.55
CA SER A 127 -12.41 34.38 27.24
C SER A 127 -12.74 33.68 28.56
N ALA A 128 -11.93 32.68 28.89
CA ALA A 128 -11.93 32.03 30.21
C ALA A 128 -10.52 32.04 30.82
N GLN A 129 -10.45 31.99 32.14
CA GLN A 129 -9.19 32.01 32.89
C GLN A 129 -9.12 30.82 33.82
N THR A 130 -7.91 30.29 34.00
CA THR A 130 -7.64 29.30 35.04
C THR A 130 -7.97 29.89 36.41
N GLU A 131 -8.60 29.12 37.30
CA GLU A 131 -8.94 29.59 38.64
C GLU A 131 -7.71 30.09 39.42
N VAL A 132 -7.80 31.34 39.89
CA VAL A 132 -6.70 32.02 40.58
C VAL A 132 -6.36 31.30 41.88
N GLY A 133 -5.21 30.61 41.90
CA GLY A 133 -4.67 29.96 43.11
C GLY A 133 -4.86 28.44 43.19
N SER A 134 -5.59 27.82 42.26
CA SER A 134 -5.89 26.37 42.26
C SER A 134 -5.34 25.61 41.04
N SER A 135 -4.95 26.29 39.96
CA SER A 135 -4.32 25.69 38.78
C SER A 135 -2.86 25.28 39.04
N ILE A 136 -2.71 24.15 39.74
CA ILE A 136 -1.43 23.47 39.97
C ILE A 136 -1.27 22.37 38.93
N LEU A 137 -0.29 22.55 38.06
CA LEU A 137 0.17 21.54 37.11
C LEU A 137 1.11 20.58 37.83
N ALA A 138 0.75 19.30 37.86
CA ALA A 138 1.60 18.25 38.42
C ALA A 138 2.86 18.03 37.57
N GLN A 139 3.90 17.46 38.16
CA GLN A 139 5.08 16.99 37.42
C GLN A 139 4.69 15.89 36.40
N GLY A 140 5.29 15.90 35.22
CA GLY A 140 4.97 14.98 34.13
C GLY A 140 3.95 15.57 33.16
N SER A 141 3.28 14.70 32.39
CA SER A 141 2.27 15.10 31.40
C SER A 141 0.89 15.25 32.02
N GLY A 142 0.08 16.16 31.47
CA GLY A 142 -1.32 16.37 31.85
C GLY A 142 -2.02 17.33 30.87
N SER A 143 -3.26 17.72 31.15
CA SER A 143 -4.02 18.64 30.32
C SER A 143 -4.60 19.82 31.12
N LEU A 144 -4.66 20.97 30.47
CA LEU A 144 -5.23 22.22 30.99
C LEU A 144 -6.53 22.53 30.23
N GLN A 145 -7.64 22.66 30.97
CA GLN A 145 -8.96 22.87 30.38
C GLN A 145 -9.49 24.28 30.65
N PHE A 146 -10.18 24.86 29.67
CA PHE A 146 -10.87 26.14 29.75
C PHE A 146 -12.30 26.01 29.20
N ASP A 147 -13.28 26.39 30.00
CA ASP A 147 -14.68 26.45 29.58
C ASP A 147 -15.05 27.90 29.23
N ILE A 148 -15.25 28.19 27.94
CA ILE A 148 -15.43 29.52 27.37
C ILE A 148 -16.88 29.71 26.96
N ASP A 149 -17.60 30.60 27.62
CA ASP A 149 -18.99 30.90 27.28
C ASP A 149 -19.08 31.79 26.02
N VAL A 150 -19.63 31.22 24.94
CA VAL A 150 -19.84 31.89 23.66
C VAL A 150 -21.32 32.30 23.54
N GLU A 151 -21.56 33.57 23.21
CA GLU A 151 -22.90 34.09 22.96
C GLU A 151 -23.32 33.89 21.50
N THR A 152 -24.63 33.83 21.26
CA THR A 152 -25.18 33.70 19.90
C THR A 152 -24.68 34.81 18.98
N LEU A 153 -24.25 34.44 17.78
CA LEU A 153 -23.81 35.35 16.73
C LEU A 153 -24.03 34.73 15.34
N THR A 154 -24.01 35.56 14.31
CA THR A 154 -24.13 35.11 12.92
C THR A 154 -22.83 35.38 12.17
N THR A 155 -22.30 34.39 11.47
CA THR A 155 -21.12 34.48 10.61
C THR A 155 -21.53 34.65 9.15
N SER A 156 -20.71 35.35 8.36
CA SER A 156 -20.99 35.64 6.95
C SER A 156 -20.29 34.71 5.96
N GLY A 157 -19.74 33.57 6.40
CA GLY A 157 -18.98 32.66 5.53
C GLY A 157 -17.50 33.04 5.33
N SER A 158 -17.08 34.20 5.83
CA SER A 158 -15.72 34.74 5.68
C SER A 158 -15.10 35.17 7.01
N SER A 159 -15.73 34.78 8.12
CA SER A 159 -15.22 35.06 9.45
C SER A 159 -14.09 34.09 9.76
N ASN A 160 -13.12 34.54 10.55
CA ASN A 160 -12.13 33.65 11.14
C ASN A 160 -12.52 33.37 12.59
N ILE A 161 -12.28 32.15 13.05
CA ILE A 161 -12.23 31.81 14.47
C ILE A 161 -10.76 31.77 14.86
N GLU A 162 -10.38 32.54 15.86
CA GLU A 162 -9.01 32.62 16.36
C GLU A 162 -8.99 32.27 17.85
N LEU A 163 -8.21 31.26 18.21
CA LEU A 163 -7.97 30.83 19.58
C LEU A 163 -6.59 31.33 20.02
N GLU A 164 -6.52 32.13 21.08
CA GLU A 164 -5.28 32.62 21.67
C GLU A 164 -5.13 32.14 23.11
N LEU A 165 -4.00 31.50 23.42
CA LEU A 165 -3.61 31.12 24.78
C LEU A 165 -2.52 32.06 25.28
N THR A 166 -2.80 32.76 26.38
CA THR A 166 -1.84 33.64 27.05
C THR A 166 -1.60 33.19 28.48
N VAL A 167 -0.35 33.28 28.94
CA VAL A 167 0.06 33.01 30.32
C VAL A 167 0.40 34.33 30.98
N GLN A 168 -0.32 34.68 32.05
CA GLN A 168 -0.12 35.91 32.82
C GLN A 168 0.98 35.74 33.87
N THR A 169 0.96 34.61 34.57
CA THR A 169 1.99 34.27 35.57
C THR A 169 2.28 32.78 35.57
N LEU A 170 3.55 32.41 35.68
CA LEU A 170 4.00 31.03 35.83
C LEU A 170 5.03 30.95 36.96
N VAL A 171 4.80 30.07 37.94
CA VAL A 171 5.73 29.87 39.07
C VAL A 171 5.99 28.39 39.27
N PHE A 172 7.25 27.97 39.18
CA PHE A 172 7.64 26.58 39.43
C PHE A 172 7.72 26.27 40.92
N SER A 173 7.21 25.09 41.30
CA SER A 173 7.33 24.55 42.65
C SER A 173 8.59 23.70 42.76
N VAL A 174 9.53 24.11 43.63
CA VAL A 174 10.82 23.44 43.85
C VAL A 174 11.57 23.20 42.51
N PRO A 175 11.89 24.27 41.76
CA PRO A 175 12.58 24.12 40.47
C PRO A 175 13.99 23.55 40.67
N GLY A 176 14.31 22.51 39.89
CA GLY A 176 15.67 22.01 39.69
C GLY A 176 16.43 22.84 38.65
N ALA A 177 17.61 22.36 38.25
CA ALA A 177 18.27 22.90 37.06
C ALA A 177 17.39 22.58 35.83
N ASP A 178 17.20 23.57 34.96
CA ASP A 178 16.44 23.44 33.71
C ASP A 178 14.96 23.04 33.91
N ALA A 179 14.30 23.63 34.92
CA ALA A 179 12.85 23.53 35.10
C ALA A 179 12.13 24.15 33.89
N LYS A 180 11.23 23.39 33.26
CA LYS A 180 10.45 23.85 32.10
C LYS A 180 9.00 23.37 32.17
N LEU A 181 8.10 24.20 31.66
CA LEU A 181 6.74 23.83 31.30
C LEU A 181 6.65 23.86 29.77
N GLU A 182 6.18 22.78 29.17
CA GLU A 182 6.02 22.65 27.73
C GLU A 182 4.54 22.46 27.42
N PHE A 183 4.01 23.22 26.47
CA PHE A 183 2.66 23.05 25.93
C PHE A 183 2.77 22.25 24.64
N LEU A 184 1.92 21.24 24.45
CA LEU A 184 2.03 20.24 23.39
C LEU A 184 0.73 20.19 22.56
N TRP A 185 0.84 20.06 21.24
CA TRP A 185 -0.31 19.86 20.34
C TRP A 185 0.12 19.15 19.05
N GLY A 186 -0.85 18.78 18.22
CA GLY A 186 -0.63 18.47 16.80
C GLY A 186 -0.13 17.06 16.48
N SER A 187 -0.04 16.18 17.49
CA SER A 187 0.10 14.74 17.27
C SER A 187 -1.09 13.95 17.81
N GLU A 188 -1.22 12.69 17.38
CA GLU A 188 -2.27 11.79 17.88
C GLU A 188 -2.21 11.62 19.40
N ASP A 189 -1.01 11.45 19.95
CA ASP A 189 -0.77 11.31 21.39
C ASP A 189 -1.03 12.62 22.16
N GLU A 190 -0.83 13.77 21.51
CA GLU A 190 -0.95 15.10 22.11
C GLU A 190 -1.97 15.97 21.35
N ALA A 191 -3.19 15.46 21.18
CA ALA A 191 -4.27 16.07 20.41
C ALA A 191 -4.98 17.23 21.14
N SER A 192 -4.25 18.30 21.47
CA SER A 192 -4.87 19.53 22.01
C SER A 192 -5.91 20.11 21.03
N SER A 193 -7.07 20.47 21.55
CA SER A 193 -8.26 20.80 20.74
C SER A 193 -9.18 21.82 21.42
N VAL A 194 -10.09 22.41 20.65
CA VAL A 194 -11.25 23.14 21.16
C VAL A 194 -12.55 22.56 20.61
N GLU A 195 -13.44 22.12 21.50
CA GLU A 195 -14.80 21.70 21.13
C GLU A 195 -15.68 22.94 20.92
N ALA A 196 -16.09 23.17 19.68
CA ALA A 196 -16.85 24.33 19.24
C ALA A 196 -18.20 23.92 18.66
N THR A 197 -19.20 24.80 18.70
CA THR A 197 -20.49 24.58 18.02
C THR A 197 -20.65 25.58 16.88
N ILE A 198 -20.42 25.16 15.63
CA ILE A 198 -20.38 26.05 14.47
C ILE A 198 -21.10 25.48 13.25
N PRO A 199 -21.57 26.32 12.31
CA PRO A 199 -21.95 25.87 10.97
C PRO A 199 -20.74 25.28 10.24
N LEU A 200 -20.90 24.12 9.61
CA LEU A 200 -19.82 23.39 8.95
C LEU A 200 -19.94 23.44 7.42
N LEU A 201 -21.13 23.18 6.90
CA LEU A 201 -21.42 23.03 5.47
C LEU A 201 -22.93 23.15 5.21
N ASP A 202 -23.28 23.36 3.95
CA ASP A 202 -24.64 23.22 3.44
C ASP A 202 -24.77 21.92 2.65
N MET A 203 -25.87 21.19 2.86
CA MET A 203 -26.25 20.03 2.05
C MET A 203 -27.46 20.35 1.20
N PHE A 204 -27.32 20.12 -0.11
CA PHE A 204 -28.40 20.28 -1.07
C PHE A 204 -28.79 18.92 -1.64
N MET A 205 -30.08 18.60 -1.62
CA MET A 205 -30.59 17.46 -2.39
C MET A 205 -30.90 17.92 -3.81
N VAL A 206 -30.29 17.23 -4.78
CA VAL A 206 -30.47 17.46 -6.20
C VAL A 206 -31.70 16.68 -6.66
N GLN A 207 -32.40 17.20 -7.68
CA GLN A 207 -33.51 16.47 -8.31
C GLN A 207 -33.02 15.10 -8.83
N PRO A 208 -33.73 14.00 -8.52
CA PRO A 208 -33.36 12.67 -9.02
C PRO A 208 -33.31 12.60 -10.55
N GLU A 209 -32.24 12.01 -11.07
CA GLU A 209 -32.13 11.68 -12.50
C GLU A 209 -32.62 10.24 -12.72
N ILE A 210 -33.37 10.01 -13.79
CA ILE A 210 -34.03 8.72 -14.02
C ILE A 210 -33.58 8.15 -15.36
N GLU A 211 -33.08 6.91 -15.34
CA GLU A 211 -32.68 6.17 -16.53
C GLU A 211 -33.30 4.76 -16.52
N GLY A 212 -34.39 4.58 -17.26
CA GLY A 212 -35.12 3.31 -17.25
C GLY A 212 -35.66 2.98 -15.85
N SER A 213 -35.13 1.94 -15.23
CA SER A 213 -35.44 1.51 -13.86
C SER A 213 -34.54 2.12 -12.80
N ASP A 214 -33.43 2.73 -13.20
CA ASP A 214 -32.40 3.23 -12.30
C ASP A 214 -32.71 4.68 -11.94
N VAL A 215 -32.58 5.00 -10.66
CA VAL A 215 -32.81 6.33 -10.11
C VAL A 215 -31.52 6.80 -9.48
N TYR A 216 -30.96 7.88 -10.00
CA TYR A 216 -29.73 8.49 -9.50
C TYR A 216 -30.08 9.61 -8.53
N LEU A 217 -29.68 9.43 -7.28
CA LEU A 217 -30.00 10.32 -6.18
C LEU A 217 -28.72 11.00 -5.74
N ALA A 218 -28.70 12.33 -5.76
CA ALA A 218 -27.48 13.08 -5.48
C ALA A 218 -27.64 14.08 -4.34
N VAL A 219 -26.55 14.23 -3.59
CA VAL A 219 -26.39 15.28 -2.59
C VAL A 219 -25.18 16.11 -2.97
N ARG A 220 -25.34 17.43 -2.98
CA ARG A 220 -24.24 18.38 -3.12
C ARG A 220 -23.84 18.91 -1.75
N LEU A 221 -22.57 18.78 -1.41
CA LEU A 221 -21.94 19.33 -0.23
C LEU A 221 -21.21 20.61 -0.62
N ASP A 222 -21.47 21.69 0.12
CA ASP A 222 -20.79 22.96 -0.04
C ASP A 222 -20.20 23.39 1.31
N SER A 223 -18.89 23.57 1.35
CA SER A 223 -18.14 23.75 2.59
C SER A 223 -16.90 24.62 2.36
N PRO A 224 -16.28 25.14 3.44
CA PRO A 224 -15.06 25.92 3.30
C PRO A 224 -13.80 25.07 3.02
N TRP A 225 -13.93 23.74 3.10
CA TRP A 225 -12.83 22.79 2.88
C TRP A 225 -12.93 22.08 1.52
N GLY A 226 -14.01 22.31 0.77
CA GLY A 226 -14.23 21.73 -0.56
C GLY A 226 -14.12 20.21 -0.57
N LEU A 227 -13.31 19.66 -1.48
CA LEU A 227 -13.14 18.21 -1.66
C LEU A 227 -12.71 17.48 -0.38
N THR A 228 -11.93 18.13 0.49
CA THR A 228 -11.47 17.48 1.72
C THR A 228 -12.58 17.26 2.73
N THR A 229 -13.75 17.89 2.55
CA THR A 229 -14.92 17.57 3.38
C THR A 229 -15.30 16.13 3.21
N LEU A 230 -15.54 15.68 1.99
CA LEU A 230 -15.89 14.27 1.77
C LEU A 230 -14.72 13.37 2.17
N ALA A 231 -13.51 13.73 1.73
CA ALA A 231 -12.33 12.90 1.92
C ALA A 231 -11.87 12.69 3.37
N MET A 232 -12.38 13.49 4.31
CA MET A 232 -11.99 13.43 5.72
C MET A 232 -13.20 13.41 6.66
N THR A 233 -14.42 13.28 6.14
CA THR A 233 -15.60 12.96 6.96
C THR A 233 -15.60 11.48 7.34
N GLU A 234 -16.23 11.15 8.47
CA GLU A 234 -16.31 9.75 8.96
C GLU A 234 -17.18 8.88 8.06
N SER A 235 -18.37 9.36 7.67
CA SER A 235 -19.24 8.64 6.74
C SER A 235 -20.35 9.50 6.14
N ILE A 236 -20.82 9.12 4.95
CA ILE A 236 -22.03 9.66 4.33
C ILE A 236 -22.94 8.52 3.87
N ILE A 237 -24.21 8.55 4.29
CA ILE A 237 -25.19 7.50 4.01
C ILE A 237 -26.44 8.12 3.41
N MET A 238 -26.88 7.59 2.28
CA MET A 238 -28.18 7.90 1.69
C MET A 238 -29.19 6.80 2.00
N LYS A 239 -30.43 7.19 2.33
CA LYS A 239 -31.56 6.30 2.58
C LYS A 239 -32.73 6.65 1.67
N VAL A 240 -33.39 5.62 1.14
CA VAL A 240 -34.65 5.73 0.41
C VAL A 240 -35.74 4.99 1.20
N ASN A 241 -36.82 5.71 1.53
CA ASN A 241 -37.94 5.20 2.33
C ASN A 241 -37.50 4.56 3.66
N GLY A 242 -36.44 5.11 4.27
CA GLY A 242 -35.86 4.65 5.53
C GLY A 242 -34.86 3.48 5.40
N ASN A 243 -34.62 2.96 4.20
CA ASN A 243 -33.63 1.91 3.95
C ASN A 243 -32.35 2.52 3.38
N PRO A 244 -31.16 2.22 3.94
CA PRO A 244 -29.90 2.68 3.37
C PRO A 244 -29.69 2.09 1.98
N LEU A 245 -29.18 2.92 1.07
CA LEU A 245 -28.72 2.46 -0.24
C LEU A 245 -27.41 1.67 -0.06
N SER A 246 -27.31 0.56 -0.79
CA SER A 246 -26.11 -0.27 -0.86
C SER A 246 -25.37 0.00 -2.16
N GLY A 247 -24.05 0.03 -2.10
CA GLY A 247 -23.17 0.25 -3.25
C GLY A 247 -22.41 1.56 -3.14
N ASP A 248 -21.30 1.62 -3.87
CA ASP A 248 -20.40 2.76 -3.81
C ASP A 248 -20.98 3.90 -4.66
N PRO A 249 -21.16 5.09 -4.07
CA PRO A 249 -21.58 6.27 -4.82
C PRO A 249 -20.51 6.70 -5.83
N ILE A 250 -20.91 7.59 -6.74
CA ILE A 250 -19.99 8.27 -7.66
C ILE A 250 -19.91 9.74 -7.26
N GLU A 251 -18.69 10.17 -6.99
CA GLU A 251 -18.34 11.52 -6.57
C GLU A 251 -17.87 12.33 -7.77
N THR A 252 -18.34 13.57 -7.87
CA THR A 252 -17.90 14.54 -8.87
C THR A 252 -17.67 15.88 -8.20
N ALA A 253 -16.86 16.73 -8.83
CA ALA A 253 -16.60 18.07 -8.33
C ALA A 253 -16.82 19.15 -9.37
N SER A 254 -17.36 20.28 -8.91
CA SER A 254 -17.49 21.49 -9.70
C SER A 254 -17.05 22.69 -8.85
N GLY A 255 -15.81 23.13 -9.05
CA GLY A 255 -15.19 24.13 -8.18
C GLY A 255 -14.93 23.54 -6.80
N ASP A 256 -15.39 24.22 -5.75
CA ASP A 256 -15.25 23.75 -4.36
C ASP A 256 -16.42 22.85 -3.91
N MET A 257 -17.43 22.64 -4.75
CA MET A 257 -18.60 21.81 -4.41
C MET A 257 -18.36 20.35 -4.78
N VAL A 258 -18.77 19.44 -3.89
CA VAL A 258 -18.73 17.99 -4.11
C VAL A 258 -20.15 17.50 -4.32
N ARG A 259 -20.38 16.70 -5.37
CA ARG A 259 -21.65 16.01 -5.61
C ARG A 259 -21.43 14.51 -5.47
N VAL A 260 -22.14 13.89 -4.54
CA VAL A 260 -22.12 12.44 -4.30
C VAL A 260 -23.42 11.87 -4.84
N THR A 261 -23.35 10.88 -5.73
CA THR A 261 -24.51 10.33 -6.44
C THR A 261 -24.63 8.82 -6.24
N TRP A 262 -25.73 8.38 -5.65
CA TRP A 262 -26.05 6.97 -5.44
C TRP A 262 -26.99 6.47 -6.53
N THR A 263 -26.90 5.17 -6.84
CA THR A 263 -27.83 4.49 -7.72
C THR A 263 -28.85 3.70 -6.90
N TRP A 264 -30.13 3.94 -7.14
CA TRP A 264 -31.23 3.17 -6.55
C TRP A 264 -31.97 2.39 -7.63
N THR A 265 -32.02 1.07 -7.49
CA THR A 265 -32.56 0.13 -8.50
C THR A 265 -33.82 -0.61 -8.02
N GLU A 266 -34.41 -0.22 -6.89
CA GLU A 266 -35.59 -0.90 -6.31
C GLU A 266 -36.91 -0.18 -6.61
N ALA A 267 -36.91 0.70 -7.62
CA ALA A 267 -38.09 1.41 -8.07
C ALA A 267 -39.22 0.45 -8.47
N ALA A 268 -40.46 0.77 -8.08
CA ALA A 268 -41.60 -0.12 -8.32
C ALA A 268 -42.11 -0.08 -9.79
N GLY A 269 -41.65 0.88 -10.59
CA GLY A 269 -42.12 1.15 -11.94
C GLY A 269 -43.33 2.08 -11.99
N GLY A 270 -43.32 3.03 -12.92
CA GLY A 270 -44.33 4.07 -13.04
C GLY A 270 -44.09 5.24 -12.09
N VAL A 271 -45.14 6.04 -11.84
CA VAL A 271 -45.07 7.20 -10.94
C VAL A 271 -45.12 6.74 -9.49
N GLU A 272 -44.09 7.08 -8.72
CA GLU A 272 -44.01 6.82 -7.28
C GLU A 272 -43.43 8.00 -6.50
N THR A 273 -43.77 8.10 -5.22
CA THR A 273 -43.25 9.12 -4.32
C THR A 273 -42.28 8.47 -3.34
N ILE A 274 -41.05 8.98 -3.29
CA ILE A 274 -39.98 8.46 -2.44
C ILE A 274 -39.56 9.50 -1.40
N ASN A 275 -39.26 9.05 -0.18
CA ASN A 275 -38.58 9.86 0.83
C ASN A 275 -37.07 9.57 0.75
N VAL A 276 -36.27 10.60 0.52
CA VAL A 276 -34.81 10.53 0.46
C VAL A 276 -34.24 11.23 1.68
N GLU A 277 -33.36 10.54 2.40
CA GLU A 277 -32.68 11.05 3.59
C GLU A 277 -31.17 10.92 3.41
N VAL A 278 -30.41 11.92 3.83
CA VAL A 278 -28.95 11.90 3.89
C VAL A 278 -28.49 12.07 5.33
N GLU A 279 -27.49 11.29 5.72
CA GLU A 279 -26.85 11.35 7.03
C GLU A 279 -25.34 11.42 6.83
N LEU A 280 -24.72 12.52 7.27
CA LEU A 280 -23.28 12.77 7.19
C LEU A 280 -22.71 12.85 8.60
N GLU A 281 -21.87 11.89 8.97
CA GLU A 281 -21.07 11.95 10.20
C GLU A 281 -19.77 12.70 9.88
N PHE A 282 -19.68 13.94 10.36
CA PHE A 282 -18.53 14.80 10.03
C PHE A 282 -17.27 14.43 10.82
N GLN A 283 -17.44 13.99 12.06
CA GLN A 283 -16.38 13.51 12.94
C GLN A 283 -16.89 12.35 13.78
N GLN A 284 -16.02 11.38 14.04
CA GLN A 284 -16.33 10.24 14.87
C GLN A 284 -16.84 10.66 16.26
N GLY A 285 -18.00 10.13 16.66
CA GLY A 285 -18.56 10.37 17.99
C GLY A 285 -19.31 11.71 18.14
N GLN A 286 -19.35 12.53 17.10
CA GLN A 286 -20.19 13.72 17.03
C GLN A 286 -21.56 13.39 16.40
N PRO A 287 -22.61 14.20 16.65
CA PRO A 287 -23.91 13.99 16.03
C PRO A 287 -23.85 14.12 14.50
N ALA A 288 -24.45 13.17 13.78
CA ALA A 288 -24.56 13.24 12.34
C ALA A 288 -25.45 14.39 11.87
N LEU A 289 -25.03 15.06 10.80
CA LEU A 289 -25.79 16.06 10.07
C LEU A 289 -26.83 15.36 9.20
N ARG A 290 -28.09 15.78 9.26
CA ARG A 290 -29.20 15.07 8.60
C ARG A 290 -30.06 16.01 7.76
N GLY A 291 -30.38 15.58 6.55
CA GLY A 291 -31.30 16.26 5.64
C GLY A 291 -32.27 15.27 5.01
N SER A 292 -33.47 15.72 4.65
CA SER A 292 -34.46 14.87 3.98
C SER A 292 -35.34 15.65 3.04
N ASN A 293 -35.74 15.05 1.93
CA ASN A 293 -36.71 15.60 1.00
C ASN A 293 -37.56 14.49 0.37
N THR A 294 -38.72 14.86 -0.18
CA THR A 294 -39.62 13.94 -0.86
C THR A 294 -39.65 14.26 -2.35
N PHE A 295 -39.46 13.25 -3.19
CA PHE A 295 -39.49 13.38 -4.65
C PHE A 295 -40.61 12.53 -5.25
N GLU A 296 -41.26 13.05 -6.29
CA GLU A 296 -42.09 12.25 -7.19
C GLU A 296 -41.22 11.88 -8.39
N ILE A 297 -41.08 10.57 -8.65
CA ILE A 297 -40.28 10.03 -9.75
C ILE A 297 -41.18 9.19 -10.66
N GLU A 298 -40.80 9.05 -11.93
CA GLU A 298 -41.46 8.17 -12.88
C GLU A 298 -40.43 7.25 -13.55
N THR A 299 -40.39 5.99 -13.16
CA THR A 299 -39.48 4.98 -13.74
C THR A 299 -40.17 4.14 -14.80
N PHE A 300 -39.40 3.65 -15.75
CA PHE A 300 -39.89 2.82 -16.85
C PHE A 300 -39.29 1.42 -16.73
N ASP A 301 -40.15 0.40 -16.71
CA ASP A 301 -39.76 -1.02 -16.72
C ASP A 301 -39.19 -1.41 -18.10
N SER A 302 -37.99 -0.92 -18.42
CA SER A 302 -37.30 -1.19 -19.68
C SER A 302 -35.99 -1.94 -19.53
N GLY A 303 -35.56 -2.27 -18.29
CA GLY A 303 -34.29 -2.98 -18.03
C GLY A 303 -33.08 -2.33 -18.69
N GLY A 304 -33.06 -0.98 -18.74
CA GLY A 304 -32.26 -0.20 -19.69
C GLY A 304 -31.20 0.71 -19.08
N GLY A 305 -30.75 0.47 -17.84
CA GLY A 305 -29.63 1.19 -17.22
C GLY A 305 -28.40 0.30 -17.07
N THR A 306 -27.23 0.93 -16.94
CA THR A 306 -25.96 0.23 -16.63
C THR A 306 -25.86 -0.21 -15.17
N GLY A 307 -26.79 0.21 -14.30
CA GLY A 307 -26.72 -0.01 -12.86
C GLY A 307 -25.70 0.87 -12.13
N THR A 308 -25.07 1.82 -12.83
CA THR A 308 -24.09 2.76 -12.26
C THR A 308 -24.32 4.14 -12.87
N TYR A 309 -24.23 5.18 -12.05
CA TYR A 309 -24.33 6.55 -12.53
C TYR A 309 -23.14 6.91 -13.42
N TYR A 310 -23.43 7.45 -14.60
CA TYR A 310 -22.40 7.95 -15.51
C TYR A 310 -22.35 9.49 -15.42
N PRO A 311 -21.34 10.06 -14.76
CA PRO A 311 -21.31 11.50 -14.52
C PRO A 311 -20.94 12.29 -15.80
N PRO A 312 -21.50 13.49 -15.98
CA PRO A 312 -21.11 14.40 -17.06
C PRO A 312 -19.78 15.12 -16.79
N ASP A 313 -19.35 15.19 -15.53
CA ASP A 313 -18.10 15.79 -15.08
C ASP A 313 -17.13 14.69 -14.62
N GLU A 314 -15.84 15.00 -14.57
CA GLU A 314 -14.81 14.04 -14.15
C GLU A 314 -15.08 13.55 -12.71
N PRO A 315 -15.11 12.23 -12.48
CA PRO A 315 -15.28 11.68 -11.15
C PRO A 315 -14.05 11.95 -10.28
N LEU A 316 -14.25 12.00 -8.96
CA LEU A 316 -13.12 12.06 -8.02
C LEU A 316 -12.33 10.74 -8.04
N ARG A 317 -11.04 10.85 -7.70
CA ARG A 317 -10.12 9.72 -7.62
C ARG A 317 -10.09 9.05 -6.24
N THR A 318 -10.72 9.67 -5.26
CA THR A 318 -10.82 9.20 -3.88
C THR A 318 -11.99 9.88 -3.21
N ASP A 319 -12.69 9.13 -2.39
CA ASP A 319 -13.72 9.59 -1.46
C ASP A 319 -13.17 9.85 -0.05
N GLY A 320 -11.87 9.62 0.18
CA GLY A 320 -11.19 9.68 1.47
C GLY A 320 -10.72 8.34 2.02
N ALA A 321 -11.38 7.24 1.69
CA ALA A 321 -11.02 5.90 2.16
C ALA A 321 -9.83 5.33 1.38
N GLY A 322 -9.68 5.75 0.11
CA GLY A 322 -8.68 5.25 -0.82
C GLY A 322 -9.11 3.92 -1.45
N SER A 323 -8.63 3.68 -2.67
CA SER A 323 -8.95 2.47 -3.44
C SER A 323 -7.97 1.33 -3.15
N SER A 324 -8.36 0.08 -3.42
CA SER A 324 -7.43 -1.06 -3.29
C SER A 324 -6.41 -1.12 -4.45
N LEU A 325 -5.14 -1.43 -4.12
CA LEU A 325 -4.06 -1.61 -5.09
C LEU A 325 -3.36 -2.97 -4.92
N ALA A 326 -3.24 -3.72 -6.00
CA ALA A 326 -2.42 -4.92 -6.07
C ALA A 326 -1.28 -4.75 -7.08
N VAL A 327 -0.05 -4.94 -6.62
CA VAL A 327 1.19 -4.79 -7.39
C VAL A 327 1.90 -6.12 -7.49
N ASP A 328 1.95 -6.67 -8.71
CA ASP A 328 2.63 -7.92 -9.03
C ASP A 328 3.80 -7.63 -9.99
N ILE A 329 5.03 -7.94 -9.59
CA ILE A 329 6.25 -7.61 -10.34
C ILE A 329 7.07 -8.86 -10.65
N ASP A 330 7.17 -9.21 -11.92
CA ASP A 330 8.05 -10.26 -12.42
C ASP A 330 9.32 -9.68 -13.02
N ILE A 331 10.48 -10.15 -12.56
CA ILE A 331 11.79 -9.70 -13.06
C ILE A 331 12.59 -10.91 -13.56
N SER A 332 13.21 -10.78 -14.73
CA SER A 332 14.14 -11.77 -15.27
C SER A 332 15.47 -11.14 -15.65
N LEU A 333 16.55 -11.62 -15.03
CA LEU A 333 17.91 -11.22 -15.35
C LEU A 333 18.58 -12.24 -16.27
N SER A 334 18.82 -11.84 -17.52
CA SER A 334 19.50 -12.67 -18.51
C SER A 334 20.77 -12.01 -19.06
N LYS A 335 21.52 -12.76 -19.85
CA LYS A 335 22.72 -12.26 -20.53
C LYS A 335 22.49 -12.27 -22.03
N GLN A 336 22.55 -11.09 -22.66
CA GLN A 336 22.46 -10.95 -24.10
C GLN A 336 23.83 -10.53 -24.65
N GLY A 337 24.55 -11.49 -25.26
CA GLY A 337 25.93 -11.25 -25.69
C GLY A 337 26.88 -11.01 -24.51
N ASN A 338 27.42 -9.80 -24.41
CA ASN A 338 28.31 -9.39 -23.31
C ASN A 338 27.62 -8.53 -22.24
N GLU A 339 26.37 -8.13 -22.46
CA GLU A 339 25.63 -7.23 -21.60
C GLU A 339 24.61 -8.01 -20.76
N LEU A 340 24.28 -7.47 -19.59
CA LEU A 340 23.20 -7.98 -18.76
C LEU A 340 21.93 -7.23 -19.12
N MET A 341 20.85 -8.00 -19.33
CA MET A 341 19.54 -7.47 -19.67
C MET A 341 18.58 -7.84 -18.56
N LEU A 342 17.89 -6.84 -18.03
CA LEU A 342 16.82 -6.98 -17.06
C LEU A 342 15.50 -6.80 -17.80
N GLU A 343 14.67 -7.83 -17.78
CA GLU A 343 13.28 -7.77 -18.25
C GLU A 343 12.39 -7.64 -17.02
N ARG A 344 11.49 -6.66 -16.98
CA ARG A 344 10.55 -6.43 -15.87
C ARG A 344 9.13 -6.37 -16.43
N VAL A 345 8.22 -7.07 -15.78
CA VAL A 345 6.77 -6.97 -16.01
C VAL A 345 6.12 -6.55 -14.71
N THR A 346 5.60 -5.34 -14.67
CA THR A 346 4.87 -4.80 -13.51
C THR A 346 3.39 -4.75 -13.86
N THR A 347 2.57 -5.43 -13.05
CA THR A 347 1.12 -5.49 -13.19
C THR A 347 0.49 -4.77 -12.01
N LEU A 348 -0.28 -3.73 -12.30
CA LEU A 348 -1.03 -2.95 -11.32
C LEU A 348 -2.50 -3.27 -11.50
N THR A 349 -3.14 -3.86 -10.50
CA THR A 349 -4.60 -4.07 -10.48
C THR A 349 -5.20 -3.08 -9.50
N MET A 350 -6.09 -2.24 -10.01
CA MET A 350 -6.70 -1.13 -9.26
C MET A 350 -8.20 -1.35 -9.21
N GLU A 351 -8.79 -1.08 -8.06
CA GLU A 351 -10.24 -1.21 -7.82
C GLU A 351 -10.86 0.17 -7.51
N ASP A 352 -12.15 0.18 -7.19
CA ASP A 352 -12.88 1.34 -6.65
C ASP A 352 -12.81 2.64 -7.47
N GLU A 353 -12.66 3.79 -6.81
CA GLU A 353 -12.73 5.14 -7.39
C GLU A 353 -11.67 5.33 -8.47
N ILE A 354 -10.45 4.83 -8.26
CA ILE A 354 -9.39 4.91 -9.27
C ILE A 354 -9.76 4.10 -10.50
N ALA A 355 -10.29 2.88 -10.34
CA ALA A 355 -10.70 2.07 -11.48
C ALA A 355 -11.83 2.74 -12.26
N PHE A 356 -12.83 3.30 -11.57
CA PHE A 356 -13.90 4.06 -12.21
C PHE A 356 -13.38 5.30 -12.94
N TRP A 357 -12.51 6.09 -12.31
CA TRP A 357 -11.87 7.27 -12.89
C TRP A 357 -11.08 6.94 -14.14
N MET A 358 -10.30 5.84 -14.13
CA MET A 358 -9.56 5.39 -15.30
C MET A 358 -10.48 4.99 -16.46
N ARG A 359 -11.57 4.25 -16.16
CA ARG A 359 -12.56 3.85 -17.17
C ARG A 359 -13.25 5.05 -17.79
N TRP A 360 -13.71 5.97 -16.96
CA TRP A 360 -14.33 7.21 -17.38
C TRP A 360 -13.36 8.05 -18.22
N GLY A 361 -12.09 8.13 -17.83
CA GLY A 361 -11.06 8.85 -18.57
C GLY A 361 -10.74 8.25 -19.95
N MET A 362 -10.79 6.92 -20.10
CA MET A 362 -10.62 6.25 -21.40
C MET A 362 -11.76 6.58 -22.37
N ASP A 363 -13.01 6.61 -21.89
CA ASP A 363 -14.22 7.00 -22.65
C ASP A 363 -14.26 8.52 -22.97
N HIS A 364 -13.25 9.29 -22.52
CA HIS A 364 -13.09 10.73 -22.77
C HIS A 364 -11.78 11.07 -23.50
N ILE A 365 -11.12 10.10 -24.14
CA ILE A 365 -9.83 10.35 -24.81
C ILE A 365 -9.94 11.43 -25.89
N GLY A 366 -9.14 12.50 -25.72
CA GLY A 366 -9.11 13.63 -26.63
C GLY A 366 -10.30 14.58 -26.53
N ASP A 367 -11.06 14.54 -25.44
CA ASP A 367 -12.04 15.58 -25.11
C ASP A 367 -11.33 16.92 -24.83
N ASP A 368 -11.90 17.99 -25.39
CA ASP A 368 -11.41 19.37 -25.29
C ASP A 368 -11.97 20.10 -24.05
N ASN A 369 -12.72 19.42 -23.18
CA ASN A 369 -13.30 19.99 -21.98
C ASN A 369 -12.20 20.60 -21.07
N PRO A 370 -12.20 21.94 -20.85
CA PRO A 370 -11.19 22.61 -20.05
C PRO A 370 -11.33 22.35 -18.54
N ALA A 371 -12.36 21.64 -18.09
CA ALA A 371 -12.52 21.21 -16.71
C ALA A 371 -11.70 19.95 -16.38
N LEU A 372 -11.36 19.12 -17.38
CA LEU A 372 -10.64 17.85 -17.18
C LEU A 372 -9.29 18.05 -16.50
N SER A 373 -8.91 17.15 -15.62
CA SER A 373 -7.61 17.13 -14.99
C SER A 373 -6.50 17.09 -16.05
N PRO A 374 -5.32 17.67 -15.76
CA PRO A 374 -4.21 17.68 -16.72
C PRO A 374 -3.79 16.28 -17.18
N MET A 375 -4.08 15.24 -16.37
CA MET A 375 -3.78 13.85 -16.66
C MET A 375 -4.62 13.28 -17.79
N LEU A 376 -5.95 13.49 -17.73
CA LEU A 376 -6.87 13.04 -18.76
C LEU A 376 -6.79 13.93 -20.01
N ARG A 377 -6.64 15.24 -19.81
CA ARG A 377 -6.56 16.22 -20.91
C ARG A 377 -5.30 16.09 -21.78
N ALA A 378 -4.26 15.42 -21.28
CA ALA A 378 -3.03 15.23 -22.04
C ALA A 378 -3.19 14.24 -23.20
N PHE A 379 -4.21 13.38 -23.16
CA PHE A 379 -4.49 12.43 -24.23
C PHE A 379 -5.06 13.16 -25.45
N SER A 380 -4.42 12.96 -26.59
CA SER A 380 -4.93 13.43 -27.87
C SER A 380 -6.01 12.48 -28.42
N ALA A 381 -6.92 12.99 -29.25
CA ALA A 381 -7.98 12.16 -29.83
C ALA A 381 -7.48 10.99 -30.68
N GLY A 382 -6.40 11.20 -31.45
CA GLY A 382 -5.88 10.19 -32.36
C GLY A 382 -6.98 9.68 -33.33
N PRO A 383 -7.26 8.36 -33.37
CA PRO A 383 -8.33 7.77 -34.17
C PRO A 383 -9.71 7.76 -33.50
N VAL A 384 -9.81 8.10 -32.20
CA VAL A 384 -11.06 8.11 -31.43
C VAL A 384 -11.98 9.21 -31.98
N THR A 385 -13.23 8.85 -32.25
CA THR A 385 -14.24 9.75 -32.82
C THR A 385 -15.20 10.26 -31.76
N ASP A 386 -15.98 11.29 -32.08
CA ASP A 386 -17.01 11.82 -31.19
C ASP A 386 -18.16 10.82 -30.94
N GLU A 387 -18.30 9.76 -31.77
CA GLU A 387 -19.27 8.68 -31.55
C GLU A 387 -18.76 7.64 -30.55
N ASP A 388 -17.44 7.47 -30.45
CA ASP A 388 -16.81 6.53 -29.51
C ASP A 388 -16.81 7.11 -28.09
N ARG A 389 -16.59 8.43 -27.96
CA ARG A 389 -16.55 9.12 -26.67
C ARG A 389 -17.91 9.22 -26.01
N VAL A 390 -17.88 9.24 -24.68
CA VAL A 390 -19.07 9.41 -23.84
C VAL A 390 -20.15 8.37 -24.17
N SER A 391 -19.72 7.23 -24.70
CA SER A 391 -20.59 6.13 -25.10
C SER A 391 -20.95 5.26 -23.89
N ARG A 392 -20.24 5.45 -22.78
CA ARG A 392 -20.33 4.69 -21.52
C ARG A 392 -19.74 3.28 -21.62
N PHE A 393 -19.17 2.94 -22.76
CA PHE A 393 -18.50 1.68 -23.02
C PHE A 393 -17.15 1.96 -23.65
N ILE A 394 -16.09 1.44 -23.06
CA ILE A 394 -14.75 1.62 -23.59
C ILE A 394 -14.62 0.78 -24.86
N GLU A 395 -14.40 1.47 -25.98
CA GLU A 395 -14.25 0.85 -27.29
C GLU A 395 -12.79 0.42 -27.54
N GLU A 396 -12.60 -0.59 -28.41
CA GLU A 396 -11.26 -1.11 -28.73
C GLU A 396 -10.30 -0.02 -29.27
N VAL A 397 -10.86 1.01 -29.92
CA VAL A 397 -10.09 2.15 -30.43
C VAL A 397 -9.56 3.05 -29.31
N GLU A 398 -10.30 3.19 -28.21
CA GLU A 398 -9.92 3.99 -27.05
C GLU A 398 -8.86 3.29 -26.22
N GLU A 399 -9.02 1.98 -25.99
CA GLU A 399 -8.04 1.13 -25.32
C GLU A 399 -6.69 1.16 -26.06
N ALA A 400 -6.71 0.90 -27.37
CA ALA A 400 -5.49 0.92 -28.18
C ALA A 400 -4.82 2.31 -28.22
N GLU A 401 -5.61 3.38 -28.19
CA GLU A 401 -5.11 4.75 -28.19
C GLU A 401 -4.53 5.15 -26.82
N PHE A 402 -5.15 4.69 -25.73
CA PHE A 402 -4.64 4.82 -24.37
C PHE A 402 -3.26 4.17 -24.25
N GLU A 403 -3.14 2.89 -24.60
CA GLU A 403 -1.89 2.13 -24.56
C GLU A 403 -0.77 2.83 -25.37
N ARG A 404 -1.12 3.31 -26.57
CA ARG A 404 -0.18 3.98 -27.47
C ARG A 404 0.36 5.28 -26.88
N GLN A 405 -0.49 6.09 -26.26
CA GLN A 405 -0.09 7.39 -25.71
C GLN A 405 0.58 7.27 -24.34
N MET A 406 0.22 6.26 -23.54
CA MET A 406 0.82 5.97 -22.25
C MET A 406 2.33 5.75 -22.32
N VAL A 407 2.89 5.34 -23.46
CA VAL A 407 4.35 5.26 -23.65
C VAL A 407 5.05 6.60 -23.38
N ASN A 408 4.40 7.72 -23.69
CA ASN A 408 4.94 9.07 -23.45
C ASN A 408 4.32 9.74 -22.22
N LEU A 409 3.05 9.44 -21.91
CA LEU A 409 2.31 10.05 -20.82
C LEU A 409 2.46 9.29 -19.49
N GLY A 410 2.97 8.06 -19.51
CA GLY A 410 2.96 7.12 -18.39
C GLY A 410 3.60 7.67 -17.12
N MET A 411 4.74 8.35 -17.24
CA MET A 411 5.37 9.03 -16.09
C MET A 411 4.41 10.04 -15.46
N MET A 412 3.79 10.91 -16.26
CA MET A 412 2.87 11.91 -15.74
C MET A 412 1.62 11.25 -15.12
N TYR A 413 1.07 10.26 -15.82
CA TYR A 413 -0.14 9.54 -15.41
C TYR A 413 0.06 8.77 -14.10
N LEU A 414 1.19 8.06 -13.94
CA LEU A 414 1.53 7.34 -12.72
C LEU A 414 1.76 8.31 -11.56
N ASN A 415 2.65 9.30 -11.72
CA ASN A 415 3.03 10.20 -10.63
C ASN A 415 1.88 11.07 -10.15
N THR A 416 1.16 11.71 -11.07
CA THR A 416 0.17 12.73 -10.71
C THR A 416 -1.27 12.25 -10.83
N GLY A 417 -1.54 11.27 -11.71
CA GLY A 417 -2.86 10.65 -11.84
C GLY A 417 -3.10 9.63 -10.74
N LEU A 418 -2.17 8.67 -10.61
CA LEU A 418 -2.28 7.52 -9.70
C LEU A 418 -1.51 7.70 -8.37
N GLY A 419 -0.74 8.77 -8.20
CA GLY A 419 0.05 8.96 -6.98
C GLY A 419 1.12 7.88 -6.77
N LEU A 420 1.66 7.33 -7.87
CA LEU A 420 2.70 6.31 -7.85
C LEU A 420 3.99 6.89 -8.44
N ASP A 421 5.08 6.89 -7.68
CA ASP A 421 6.40 7.26 -8.18
C ASP A 421 6.84 6.27 -9.26
N SER A 422 6.86 6.76 -10.50
CA SER A 422 7.12 5.93 -11.66
C SER A 422 8.56 5.43 -11.72
N GLU A 423 9.52 6.20 -11.21
CA GLU A 423 10.94 5.81 -11.23
C GLU A 423 11.21 4.75 -10.16
N ASP A 424 10.62 4.89 -8.97
CA ASP A 424 10.80 3.95 -7.86
C ASP A 424 10.05 2.62 -8.09
N LEU A 425 8.90 2.67 -8.78
CA LEU A 425 8.11 1.49 -9.16
C LEU A 425 8.67 0.74 -10.39
N LEU A 426 8.97 1.46 -11.47
CA LEU A 426 9.27 0.87 -12.78
C LEU A 426 10.74 0.99 -13.20
N GLY A 427 11.50 1.92 -12.63
CA GLY A 427 12.84 2.32 -13.08
C GLY A 427 12.83 3.56 -14.00
N ASP A 428 14.02 3.97 -14.45
CA ASP A 428 14.17 5.17 -15.29
C ASP A 428 13.63 4.93 -16.71
N PHE A 429 12.56 5.65 -17.06
CA PHE A 429 11.92 5.63 -18.38
C PHE A 429 12.88 5.94 -19.54
N ARG A 430 13.96 6.69 -19.30
CA ARG A 430 14.96 7.02 -20.33
C ARG A 430 15.96 5.89 -20.57
N SER A 431 16.05 4.97 -19.63
CA SER A 431 16.97 3.83 -19.64
C SER A 431 16.33 2.57 -20.24
N PHE A 432 15.02 2.57 -20.49
CA PHE A 432 14.33 1.45 -21.14
C PHE A 432 14.68 1.36 -22.63
N ASN A 433 15.10 0.16 -23.04
CA ASN A 433 15.30 -0.20 -24.44
C ASN A 433 13.96 -0.48 -25.13
N GLU A 434 13.05 -1.15 -24.44
CA GLU A 434 11.68 -1.42 -24.87
C GLU A 434 10.74 -1.13 -23.71
N LEU A 435 9.61 -0.47 -24.01
CA LEU A 435 8.51 -0.21 -23.10
C LEU A 435 7.21 -0.56 -23.84
N LYS A 436 6.46 -1.51 -23.29
CA LYS A 436 5.11 -1.85 -23.72
C LYS A 436 4.16 -1.65 -22.54
N ILE A 437 3.01 -1.04 -22.81
CA ILE A 437 1.97 -0.81 -21.82
C ILE A 437 0.70 -1.46 -22.38
N GLU A 438 0.04 -2.25 -21.56
CA GLU A 438 -1.24 -2.88 -21.87
C GLU A 438 -2.28 -2.53 -20.81
N VAL A 439 -3.53 -2.33 -21.23
CA VAL A 439 -4.70 -2.23 -20.36
C VAL A 439 -5.46 -3.54 -20.43
N ASP A 440 -6.02 -3.98 -19.30
CA ASP A 440 -7.02 -5.03 -19.27
C ASP A 440 -8.22 -4.53 -18.45
N LEU A 441 -9.39 -4.50 -19.09
CA LEU A 441 -10.65 -4.11 -18.48
C LEU A 441 -11.32 -5.24 -17.70
N ASN A 442 -10.63 -6.37 -17.52
CA ASN A 442 -11.03 -7.55 -16.76
C ASN A 442 -12.40 -8.12 -17.20
N GLY A 443 -12.67 -8.06 -18.51
CA GLY A 443 -13.89 -8.60 -19.13
C GLY A 443 -15.13 -7.72 -19.03
N GLN A 444 -15.00 -6.48 -18.54
CA GLN A 444 -16.08 -5.50 -18.49
C GLN A 444 -15.69 -4.23 -19.23
N ASN A 445 -16.42 -3.87 -20.29
CA ASN A 445 -16.12 -2.66 -21.06
C ASN A 445 -16.96 -1.46 -20.62
N ALA A 446 -18.05 -1.68 -19.87
CA ALA A 446 -18.85 -0.58 -19.35
C ALA A 446 -18.04 0.27 -18.35
N VAL A 447 -18.32 1.58 -18.33
CA VAL A 447 -17.81 2.51 -17.32
C VAL A 447 -18.62 2.31 -16.03
N ILE A 448 -18.19 1.33 -15.23
CA ILE A 448 -18.76 0.97 -13.93
C ILE A 448 -17.63 0.72 -12.92
N ASN A 449 -17.96 0.62 -11.63
CA ASN A 449 -16.98 0.25 -10.60
C ASN A 449 -16.60 -1.24 -10.79
N HIS A 450 -15.48 -1.47 -11.47
CA HIS A 450 -14.92 -2.79 -11.76
C HIS A 450 -13.40 -2.67 -11.96
N PRO A 451 -12.59 -3.62 -11.49
CA PRO A 451 -11.13 -3.51 -11.53
C PRO A 451 -10.57 -3.23 -12.93
N VAL A 452 -9.50 -2.44 -12.99
CA VAL A 452 -8.69 -2.20 -14.20
C VAL A 452 -7.25 -2.63 -13.93
N THR A 453 -6.65 -3.31 -14.90
CA THR A 453 -5.27 -3.79 -14.77
C THR A 453 -4.38 -3.08 -15.79
N LEU A 454 -3.27 -2.51 -15.33
CA LEU A 454 -2.20 -1.98 -16.17
C LEU A 454 -1.00 -2.90 -16.14
N ARG A 455 -0.51 -3.31 -17.31
CA ARG A 455 0.71 -4.11 -17.43
C ARG A 455 1.81 -3.36 -18.16
N PHE A 456 2.88 -3.05 -17.43
CA PHE A 456 4.10 -2.46 -17.97
C PHE A 456 5.12 -3.57 -18.23
N SER A 457 5.62 -3.67 -19.45
CA SER A 457 6.72 -4.58 -19.81
C SER A 457 7.91 -3.76 -20.28
N THR A 458 8.98 -3.78 -19.50
CA THR A 458 10.19 -3.01 -19.75
C THR A 458 11.42 -3.90 -19.90
N THR A 459 12.37 -3.43 -20.71
CA THR A 459 13.70 -4.03 -20.80
C THR A 459 14.76 -2.96 -20.63
N GLU A 460 15.78 -3.23 -19.81
CA GLU A 460 16.90 -2.32 -19.58
C GLU A 460 18.24 -3.07 -19.57
N LEU A 461 19.31 -2.35 -19.93
CA LEU A 461 20.67 -2.85 -19.82
C LEU A 461 21.24 -2.44 -18.46
N VAL A 462 21.74 -3.42 -17.71
CA VAL A 462 22.25 -3.19 -16.35
C VAL A 462 23.76 -3.42 -16.31
N ASP A 463 24.44 -2.59 -15.52
CA ASP A 463 25.90 -2.70 -15.33
C ASP A 463 26.27 -3.95 -14.54
N ASP A 464 27.23 -4.73 -15.05
CA ASP A 464 27.73 -5.91 -14.35
C ASP A 464 28.44 -5.51 -13.05
N SER A 465 28.00 -6.11 -11.94
CA SER A 465 28.59 -5.94 -10.61
C SER A 465 28.45 -4.54 -10.02
N SER A 466 27.54 -3.73 -10.56
CA SER A 466 27.05 -2.52 -9.91
C SER A 466 25.85 -2.85 -9.02
N ARG A 467 25.62 -2.06 -7.95
CA ARG A 467 24.41 -2.24 -7.15
C ARG A 467 23.24 -1.55 -7.83
N LEU A 468 22.13 -2.26 -7.96
CA LEU A 468 20.89 -1.81 -8.57
C LEU A 468 19.78 -1.81 -7.51
N THR A 469 19.04 -0.72 -7.41
CA THR A 469 17.75 -0.69 -6.69
C THR A 469 16.71 -1.32 -7.60
N LEU A 470 16.11 -2.43 -7.15
CA LEU A 470 15.08 -3.15 -7.92
C LEU A 470 13.70 -2.54 -7.72
N LEU A 471 13.42 -2.09 -6.51
CA LEU A 471 12.14 -1.51 -6.08
C LEU A 471 12.40 -0.68 -4.82
N GLU A 472 11.74 0.45 -4.70
CA GLU A 472 11.75 1.35 -3.54
C GLU A 472 10.31 1.78 -3.23
N ASP A 473 10.07 2.48 -2.13
CA ASP A 473 8.76 3.00 -1.78
C ASP A 473 8.27 3.93 -2.90
N PHE A 474 7.13 3.56 -3.48
CA PHE A 474 6.63 4.18 -4.70
C PHE A 474 5.27 4.86 -4.50
N ILE A 475 4.70 4.86 -3.29
CA ILE A 475 3.43 5.54 -3.04
C ILE A 475 3.72 6.98 -2.64
N ILE A 476 3.10 7.93 -3.36
CA ILE A 476 3.17 9.35 -3.03
C ILE A 476 2.06 9.66 -2.03
N THR A 477 2.44 9.87 -0.76
CA THR A 477 1.48 10.16 0.31
C THR A 477 0.82 11.52 0.10
N GLN A 478 -0.49 11.58 0.34
CA GLN A 478 -1.29 12.79 0.21
C GLN A 478 -2.35 12.86 1.31
N PRO A 479 -2.79 14.08 1.72
CA PRO A 479 -3.70 14.23 2.86
C PRO A 479 -5.03 13.45 2.74
N ALA A 480 -5.56 13.35 1.52
CA ALA A 480 -6.69 12.48 1.20
C ALA A 480 -6.11 11.29 0.41
N PRO A 481 -6.00 10.08 0.97
CA PRO A 481 -5.27 9.00 0.32
C PRO A 481 -5.93 8.54 -0.99
N LEU A 482 -5.13 8.21 -2.02
CA LEU A 482 -5.66 7.53 -3.22
C LEU A 482 -5.81 6.03 -3.02
N TRP A 483 -5.01 5.46 -2.12
CA TRP A 483 -4.92 4.03 -1.90
C TRP A 483 -5.25 3.75 -0.44
N SER A 484 -6.04 2.72 -0.12
CA SER A 484 -6.30 2.35 1.27
C SER A 484 -5.10 1.60 1.85
N ASP A 485 -4.90 0.40 1.32
CA ASP A 485 -3.86 -0.56 1.59
C ASP A 485 -3.48 -1.22 0.27
N TYR A 486 -2.26 -1.76 0.21
CA TYR A 486 -1.81 -2.42 -1.00
C TYR A 486 -1.14 -3.77 -0.74
N ARG A 487 -1.25 -4.64 -1.75
CA ARG A 487 -0.54 -5.92 -1.82
C ARG A 487 0.64 -5.78 -2.75
N LEU A 488 1.79 -6.29 -2.32
CA LEU A 488 3.02 -6.31 -3.12
C LEU A 488 3.56 -7.73 -3.21
N GLU A 489 3.60 -8.27 -4.43
CA GLU A 489 4.33 -9.50 -4.76
C GLU A 489 5.38 -9.19 -5.81
N LEU A 490 6.65 -9.53 -5.52
CA LEU A 490 7.73 -9.43 -6.50
C LEU A 490 8.49 -10.75 -6.58
N GLU A 491 8.62 -11.28 -7.80
CA GLU A 491 9.45 -12.43 -8.11
C GLU A 491 10.56 -12.03 -9.08
N ALA A 492 11.82 -12.13 -8.65
CA ALA A 492 12.98 -11.90 -9.51
C ALA A 492 13.79 -13.17 -9.73
N THR A 493 14.01 -13.52 -10.99
CA THR A 493 14.71 -14.74 -11.41
C THR A 493 15.98 -14.43 -12.19
N SER A 494 16.98 -15.32 -12.08
CA SER A 494 18.18 -15.26 -12.92
C SER A 494 18.38 -16.55 -13.72
N THR A 495 19.34 -16.52 -14.64
CA THR A 495 19.72 -17.68 -15.45
C THR A 495 20.82 -18.50 -14.74
N PRO A 496 21.20 -19.70 -15.23
CA PRO A 496 22.28 -20.49 -14.64
C PRO A 496 23.65 -19.76 -14.63
N THR A 497 23.79 -18.74 -15.48
CA THR A 497 25.03 -17.99 -15.73
C THR A 497 24.99 -16.53 -15.26
N THR A 498 23.86 -16.07 -14.73
CA THR A 498 23.69 -14.74 -14.15
C THR A 498 23.24 -14.88 -12.70
N SER A 499 23.49 -13.88 -11.87
CA SER A 499 23.13 -13.92 -10.44
C SER A 499 22.56 -12.59 -9.98
N LEU A 500 21.54 -12.67 -9.13
CA LEU A 500 20.99 -11.58 -8.34
C LEU A 500 21.60 -11.68 -6.94
N SER A 501 22.86 -11.26 -6.84
CA SER A 501 23.66 -11.51 -5.64
C SER A 501 23.49 -10.40 -4.60
N ASN A 502 23.73 -10.71 -3.33
CA ASN A 502 23.66 -9.75 -2.22
C ASN A 502 22.35 -8.93 -2.20
N SER A 503 21.21 -9.57 -2.49
CA SER A 503 19.89 -8.95 -2.34
C SER A 503 19.63 -8.62 -0.87
N ILE A 504 19.23 -7.37 -0.60
CA ILE A 504 18.99 -6.85 0.74
C ILE A 504 17.71 -6.01 0.69
N LEU A 505 16.78 -6.33 1.58
CA LEU A 505 15.65 -5.46 1.94
C LEU A 505 16.08 -4.58 3.11
N ARG A 506 15.70 -3.31 3.06
CA ARG A 506 15.94 -2.31 4.11
C ARG A 506 14.64 -1.64 4.52
N ASP A 507 14.66 -1.09 5.73
CA ASP A 507 13.72 -0.09 6.23
C ASP A 507 12.27 -0.57 6.46
N SER A 508 11.94 -1.81 6.08
CA SER A 508 10.66 -2.46 6.38
C SER A 508 10.80 -3.74 7.20
N THR A 509 9.84 -3.97 8.10
CA THR A 509 9.60 -5.28 8.74
C THR A 509 8.26 -5.90 8.38
N ALA A 510 7.40 -5.17 7.66
CA ALA A 510 6.12 -5.65 7.17
C ALA A 510 6.26 -6.55 5.94
N ILE A 511 7.38 -6.43 5.22
CA ILE A 511 7.63 -7.14 3.97
C ILE A 511 8.61 -8.30 4.18
N ASP A 512 8.24 -9.50 3.73
CA ASP A 512 9.08 -10.69 3.82
C ASP A 512 9.92 -10.87 2.56
N LEU A 513 11.25 -10.91 2.73
CA LEU A 513 12.20 -11.24 1.66
C LEU A 513 12.69 -12.68 1.77
N SER A 514 12.45 -13.48 0.73
CA SER A 514 13.02 -14.82 0.60
C SER A 514 13.99 -14.90 -0.59
N VAL A 515 15.15 -15.52 -0.34
CA VAL A 515 16.18 -15.74 -1.36
C VAL A 515 16.44 -17.23 -1.49
N SER A 516 16.35 -17.74 -2.70
CA SER A 516 16.72 -19.11 -3.01
C SER A 516 17.61 -19.19 -4.25
N ARG A 517 18.48 -20.20 -4.28
CA ARG A 517 19.44 -20.43 -5.36
C ARG A 517 19.41 -21.87 -5.80
N PHE A 518 19.18 -22.05 -7.10
CA PHE A 518 19.21 -23.35 -7.75
C PHE A 518 20.27 -23.38 -8.85
N PRO A 519 20.75 -24.56 -9.29
CA PRO A 519 21.72 -24.63 -10.38
C PRO A 519 21.25 -24.00 -11.70
N TRP A 520 19.94 -23.77 -11.86
CA TRP A 520 19.35 -23.13 -13.03
C TRP A 520 19.10 -21.63 -12.88
N GLY A 521 19.29 -21.04 -11.69
CA GLY A 521 19.01 -19.62 -11.45
C GLY A 521 18.89 -19.26 -9.97
N ASP A 522 19.06 -17.98 -9.65
CA ASP A 522 18.60 -17.39 -8.39
C ASP A 522 17.11 -17.07 -8.51
N GLN A 523 16.39 -17.14 -7.39
CA GLN A 523 15.00 -16.74 -7.26
C GLN A 523 14.85 -15.92 -5.98
N LEU A 524 14.41 -14.68 -6.14
CA LEU A 524 14.12 -13.72 -5.10
C LEU A 524 12.60 -13.56 -5.05
N ARG A 525 12.00 -13.68 -3.87
CA ARG A 525 10.57 -13.42 -3.69
C ARG A 525 10.35 -12.46 -2.54
N LEU A 526 9.61 -11.39 -2.80
CA LEU A 526 9.20 -10.36 -1.85
C LEU A 526 7.68 -10.43 -1.74
N GLU A 527 7.17 -10.53 -0.52
CA GLU A 527 5.72 -10.58 -0.27
C GLU A 527 5.36 -9.60 0.87
N GLY A 528 4.34 -8.78 0.63
CA GLY A 528 3.71 -7.91 1.63
C GLY A 528 2.20 -7.82 1.39
N GLU A 529 1.42 -7.92 2.45
CA GLU A 529 -0.05 -7.83 2.42
C GLU A 529 -0.52 -6.74 3.39
N GLY A 530 -1.50 -5.93 2.97
CA GLY A 530 -2.07 -4.87 3.79
C GLY A 530 -1.04 -3.81 4.18
N LEU A 531 -0.16 -3.45 3.24
CA LEU A 531 0.89 -2.46 3.48
C LEU A 531 0.28 -1.06 3.55
N ASP A 532 0.74 -0.30 4.55
CA ASP A 532 0.38 1.11 4.72
C ASP A 532 1.09 1.98 3.66
N GLN A 533 0.47 3.09 3.28
CA GLN A 533 1.02 4.06 2.33
C GLN A 533 2.32 4.69 2.82
N GLU A 534 2.54 4.76 4.13
CA GLU A 534 3.75 5.31 4.73
C GLU A 534 4.87 4.28 4.90
N GLU A 535 4.66 3.02 4.48
CA GLU A 535 5.67 1.97 4.61
C GLU A 535 6.87 2.26 3.70
N SER A 536 7.99 2.69 4.31
CA SER A 536 9.25 2.90 3.61
C SER A 536 10.02 1.59 3.42
N PHE A 537 10.46 1.28 2.21
CA PHE A 537 11.31 0.12 1.97
C PHE A 537 12.23 0.30 0.76
N THR A 538 13.37 -0.40 0.77
CA THR A 538 14.24 -0.44 -0.41
C THR A 538 14.76 -1.85 -0.63
N LEU A 539 14.50 -2.40 -1.82
CA LEU A 539 15.05 -3.66 -2.29
C LEU A 539 16.20 -3.41 -3.27
N ALA A 540 17.42 -3.73 -2.84
CA ALA A 540 18.60 -3.60 -3.68
C ALA A 540 19.26 -4.96 -3.96
N THR A 541 19.78 -5.16 -5.17
CA THR A 541 20.52 -6.36 -5.57
C THR A 541 21.80 -6.01 -6.33
N LEU A 542 22.67 -6.99 -6.53
CA LEU A 542 23.89 -6.88 -7.34
C LEU A 542 23.78 -7.85 -8.53
N PRO A 543 23.27 -7.40 -9.68
CA PRO A 543 23.24 -8.21 -10.89
C PRO A 543 24.67 -8.45 -11.39
N THR A 544 24.98 -9.71 -11.73
CA THR A 544 26.31 -10.05 -12.25
C THR A 544 26.29 -11.24 -13.20
N SER A 545 27.20 -11.23 -14.18
CA SER A 545 27.51 -12.38 -15.04
C SER A 545 28.79 -13.11 -14.64
N SER A 546 29.37 -12.75 -13.49
CA SER A 546 30.62 -13.31 -13.00
C SER A 546 30.49 -14.80 -12.67
N LEU A 547 31.42 -15.61 -13.19
CA LEU A 547 31.45 -17.05 -13.01
C LEU A 547 31.57 -17.50 -11.54
N VAL A 548 32.02 -16.64 -10.62
CA VAL A 548 32.12 -17.00 -9.20
C VAL A 548 30.77 -16.84 -8.48
N TYR A 549 29.92 -15.96 -8.98
CA TYR A 549 28.60 -15.67 -8.41
C TYR A 549 27.50 -16.47 -9.12
N ALA A 550 27.69 -16.82 -10.40
CA ALA A 550 26.73 -17.57 -11.17
C ALA A 550 26.29 -18.88 -10.45
N PRO A 551 24.98 -19.16 -10.37
CA PRO A 551 24.46 -20.29 -9.60
C PRO A 551 25.04 -21.63 -10.01
N LEU A 552 25.07 -21.92 -11.31
CA LEU A 552 25.55 -23.21 -11.82
C LEU A 552 27.01 -23.47 -11.46
N THR A 553 27.88 -22.50 -11.73
CA THR A 553 29.32 -22.63 -11.51
C THR A 553 29.63 -22.71 -10.02
N LEU A 554 28.97 -21.90 -9.19
CA LEU A 554 29.10 -21.97 -7.74
C LEU A 554 28.61 -23.32 -7.20
N GLY A 555 27.48 -23.83 -7.70
CA GLY A 555 26.96 -25.16 -7.37
C GLY A 555 27.94 -26.29 -7.75
N VAL A 556 28.55 -26.21 -8.94
CA VAL A 556 29.58 -27.18 -9.35
C VAL A 556 30.83 -27.08 -8.47
N LEU A 557 31.30 -25.86 -8.18
CA LEU A 557 32.47 -25.63 -7.32
C LEU A 557 32.26 -26.14 -5.90
N THR A 558 31.06 -25.98 -5.33
CA THR A 558 30.73 -26.49 -4.00
C THR A 558 30.72 -28.02 -3.98
N ILE A 559 30.08 -28.67 -4.95
CA ILE A 559 30.07 -30.14 -5.05
C ILE A 559 31.48 -30.69 -5.24
N VAL A 560 32.26 -30.12 -6.16
CA VAL A 560 33.65 -30.53 -6.40
C VAL A 560 34.50 -30.32 -5.15
N GLY A 561 34.35 -29.18 -4.47
CA GLY A 561 35.04 -28.88 -3.23
C GLY A 561 34.76 -29.91 -2.13
N LEU A 562 33.48 -30.27 -1.93
CA LEU A 562 33.07 -31.31 -0.98
C LEU A 562 33.67 -32.67 -1.36
N LEU A 563 33.60 -33.06 -2.64
CA LEU A 563 34.16 -34.32 -3.12
C LEU A 563 35.67 -34.38 -2.90
N VAL A 564 36.41 -33.33 -3.23
CA VAL A 564 37.87 -33.25 -3.04
C VAL A 564 38.22 -33.35 -1.56
N ALA A 565 37.56 -32.56 -0.69
CA ALA A 565 37.79 -32.59 0.74
C ALA A 565 37.55 -33.99 1.33
N PHE A 566 36.47 -34.65 0.91
CA PHE A 566 36.11 -35.99 1.34
C PHE A 566 37.10 -37.06 0.83
N VAL A 567 37.51 -37.00 -0.44
CA VAL A 567 38.51 -37.92 -1.02
C VAL A 567 39.86 -37.80 -0.31
N VAL A 568 40.28 -36.58 0.03
CA VAL A 568 41.47 -36.35 0.84
C VAL A 568 41.31 -36.99 2.23
N GLY A 569 40.17 -36.81 2.90
CA GLY A 569 39.85 -37.49 4.16
C GLY A 569 39.90 -39.02 4.06
N LEU A 570 39.34 -39.61 2.99
CA LEU A 570 39.44 -41.04 2.71
C LEU A 570 40.88 -41.52 2.52
N SER A 571 41.72 -40.69 1.89
CA SER A 571 43.15 -41.00 1.70
C SER A 571 43.91 -41.00 3.04
N LEU A 572 43.60 -40.06 3.94
CA LEU A 572 44.18 -39.95 5.29
C LEU A 572 43.76 -41.11 6.20
N THR A 573 42.56 -41.66 6.01
CA THR A 573 42.02 -42.79 6.78
C THR A 573 42.40 -44.18 6.23
N ARG A 574 43.29 -44.30 5.23
CA ARG A 574 43.69 -45.60 4.61
C ARG A 574 44.08 -46.71 5.61
N LYS A 575 44.64 -46.36 6.78
CA LYS A 575 45.04 -47.30 7.84
C LYS A 575 44.24 -47.13 9.14
N ARG A 576 43.09 -46.44 9.09
CA ARG A 576 42.27 -46.03 10.24
C ARG A 576 40.79 -46.37 10.02
N ARG A 577 39.98 -46.28 11.07
CA ARG A 577 38.54 -46.59 11.03
C ARG A 577 37.76 -45.44 10.37
N ARG A 578 37.09 -45.73 9.23
CA ARG A 578 36.35 -44.74 8.43
C ARG A 578 34.98 -44.34 8.98
N THR A 579 34.45 -45.07 9.97
CA THR A 579 33.09 -44.88 10.49
C THR A 579 32.83 -43.44 10.95
N TYR A 580 33.80 -42.80 11.61
CA TYR A 580 33.68 -41.42 12.09
C TYR A 580 33.64 -40.37 10.96
N LEU A 581 34.36 -40.61 9.86
CA LEU A 581 34.30 -39.74 8.68
C LEU A 581 32.94 -39.86 7.97
N TYR A 582 32.35 -41.06 7.94
CA TYR A 582 31.03 -41.26 7.34
C TYR A 582 29.90 -40.63 8.16
N THR A 583 30.02 -40.58 9.50
CA THR A 583 29.00 -39.89 10.33
C THR A 583 29.00 -38.37 10.10
N GLU A 584 30.14 -37.78 9.76
CA GLU A 584 30.27 -36.34 9.47
C GLU A 584 29.81 -35.97 8.06
N LEU A 585 29.36 -36.93 7.24
CA LEU A 585 28.80 -36.66 5.92
C LEU A 585 27.48 -35.86 6.01
N VAL A 586 26.85 -35.81 7.18
CA VAL A 586 25.71 -34.92 7.49
C VAL A 586 26.03 -33.44 7.30
N LEU A 587 27.31 -33.04 7.31
CA LEU A 587 27.73 -31.66 7.04
C LEU A 587 27.61 -31.28 5.55
N ALA A 588 27.61 -32.26 4.65
CA ALA A 588 27.46 -32.02 3.21
C ALA A 588 26.08 -31.42 2.85
N PRO A 589 24.93 -32.00 3.28
CA PRO A 589 23.63 -31.38 3.01
C PRO A 589 23.47 -30.01 3.69
N VAL A 590 24.15 -29.74 4.82
CA VAL A 590 24.16 -28.41 5.43
C VAL A 590 24.79 -27.37 4.51
N ILE A 591 25.93 -27.67 3.88
CA ILE A 591 26.56 -26.76 2.90
C ILE A 591 25.68 -26.59 1.65
N LEU A 592 25.05 -27.66 1.19
CA LEU A 592 24.11 -27.58 0.06
C LEU A 592 22.89 -26.72 0.40
N MET A 593 22.42 -26.75 1.64
CA MET A 593 21.34 -25.90 2.13
C MET A 593 21.77 -24.42 2.22
N VAL A 594 22.99 -24.15 2.68
CA VAL A 594 23.58 -22.79 2.63
C VAL A 594 23.69 -22.28 1.19
N TYR A 595 24.06 -23.14 0.24
CA TYR A 595 24.02 -22.79 -1.18
C TYR A 595 22.58 -22.50 -1.63
N ALA A 596 21.62 -23.35 -1.26
CA ALA A 596 20.22 -23.23 -1.66
C ALA A 596 19.52 -21.98 -1.11
N PHE A 597 19.96 -21.48 0.05
CA PHE A 597 19.48 -20.22 0.63
C PHE A 597 20.16 -18.96 0.06
N GLY A 598 20.87 -19.07 -1.06
CA GLY A 598 21.40 -17.90 -1.77
C GLY A 598 22.56 -17.18 -1.09
N TYR A 599 23.21 -17.76 -0.07
CA TYR A 599 24.31 -17.10 0.65
C TYR A 599 25.46 -16.66 -0.29
N PRO A 600 26.20 -15.59 0.06
CA PRO A 600 27.29 -15.10 -0.77
C PRO A 600 28.42 -16.14 -0.97
N PRO A 601 29.14 -16.12 -2.12
CA PRO A 601 30.19 -17.10 -2.40
C PRO A 601 31.29 -17.18 -1.34
N MET A 602 31.62 -16.05 -0.69
CA MET A 602 32.60 -16.01 0.39
C MET A 602 32.17 -16.83 1.61
N PHE A 603 30.88 -16.77 1.96
CA PHE A 603 30.32 -17.52 3.09
C PHE A 603 30.33 -19.03 2.79
N ILE A 604 29.89 -19.40 1.59
CA ILE A 604 29.90 -20.79 1.11
C ILE A 604 31.33 -21.36 1.09
N GLY A 605 32.28 -20.60 0.54
CA GLY A 605 33.70 -21.00 0.52
C GLY A 605 34.29 -21.15 1.92
N GLY A 606 33.94 -20.25 2.84
CA GLY A 606 34.33 -20.35 4.25
C GLY A 606 33.77 -21.59 4.94
N ALA A 607 32.47 -21.85 4.79
CA ALA A 607 31.80 -23.04 5.35
C ALA A 607 32.40 -24.34 4.79
N LEU A 608 32.65 -24.38 3.46
CA LEU A 608 33.34 -25.49 2.80
C LEU A 608 34.73 -25.73 3.40
N GLY A 609 35.51 -24.66 3.60
CA GLY A 609 36.84 -24.72 4.21
C GLY A 609 36.81 -25.29 5.64
N VAL A 610 35.86 -24.84 6.46
CA VAL A 610 35.67 -25.35 7.83
C VAL A 610 35.33 -26.83 7.81
N VAL A 611 34.37 -27.27 6.99
CA VAL A 611 33.99 -28.69 6.89
C VAL A 611 35.15 -29.54 6.39
N ALA A 612 35.94 -29.05 5.43
CA ALA A 612 37.14 -29.74 4.97
C ALA A 612 38.17 -29.95 6.09
N VAL A 613 38.42 -28.92 6.91
CA VAL A 613 39.31 -29.01 8.08
C VAL A 613 38.77 -30.02 9.10
N VAL A 614 37.47 -29.98 9.41
CA VAL A 614 36.83 -30.94 10.32
C VAL A 614 37.07 -32.35 9.82
N TRP A 615 36.72 -32.65 8.55
CA TRP A 615 36.92 -33.97 7.96
C TRP A 615 38.38 -34.42 7.96
N TRP A 616 39.34 -33.51 7.75
CA TRP A 616 40.77 -33.87 7.78
C TRP A 616 41.27 -34.13 9.20
N VAL A 617 40.87 -33.32 10.17
CA VAL A 617 41.23 -33.50 11.59
C VAL A 617 40.64 -34.81 12.11
N THR A 618 39.38 -35.10 11.80
CA THR A 618 38.69 -36.33 12.25
C THR A 618 39.28 -37.56 11.56
N SER A 619 39.65 -37.43 10.28
CA SER A 619 40.43 -38.44 9.57
C SER A 619 41.78 -38.74 10.25
N ILE A 620 42.51 -37.72 10.72
CA ILE A 620 43.81 -37.88 11.41
C ILE A 620 43.64 -38.39 12.84
N ALA A 621 42.60 -37.97 13.55
CA ALA A 621 42.33 -38.37 14.94
C ALA A 621 41.71 -39.77 15.06
N SER A 622 41.09 -40.29 13.98
CA SER A 622 40.41 -41.58 13.98
C SER A 622 41.33 -42.76 14.41
N PRO A 623 40.83 -43.73 15.19
CA PRO A 623 41.65 -44.83 15.69
C PRO A 623 42.22 -45.67 14.55
N ARG A 624 43.50 -46.07 14.69
CA ARG A 624 44.16 -47.00 13.77
C ARG A 624 43.47 -48.36 13.83
N LEU A 625 43.39 -49.03 12.68
CA LEU A 625 42.87 -50.40 12.63
C LEU A 625 43.84 -51.30 13.41
N VAL A 626 43.45 -51.75 14.60
CA VAL A 626 44.19 -52.76 15.35
C VAL A 626 43.90 -54.10 14.70
N GLY A 627 44.86 -54.59 13.92
CA GLY A 627 44.77 -55.86 13.24
C GLY A 627 45.43 -55.85 11.87
N GLU A 628 46.76 -55.86 11.84
CA GLU A 628 47.37 -56.78 10.89
C GLU A 628 46.84 -58.16 11.29
N ALA A 629 46.05 -58.79 10.42
CA ALA A 629 45.81 -60.21 10.54
C ALA A 629 47.19 -60.87 10.49
N MET A 630 47.79 -61.14 11.66
CA MET A 630 48.87 -62.11 11.76
C MET A 630 48.39 -63.31 10.98
N ARG A 631 49.08 -63.61 9.87
CA ARG A 631 48.88 -64.83 9.08
C ARG A 631 48.61 -65.96 10.06
N ALA A 632 47.37 -66.44 10.09
CA ALA A 632 47.04 -67.66 10.80
C ALA A 632 48.03 -68.71 10.29
N LYS A 633 48.88 -69.19 11.20
CA LYS A 633 49.92 -70.19 10.92
C LYS A 633 49.22 -71.38 10.27
N ARG A 634 49.41 -71.58 8.96
CA ARG A 634 48.77 -72.65 8.19
C ARG A 634 49.09 -73.98 8.89
N VAL A 635 48.08 -74.61 9.48
CA VAL A 635 48.26 -75.91 10.14
C VAL A 635 48.58 -76.92 9.04
N VAL A 636 49.81 -77.46 9.04
CA VAL A 636 50.27 -78.42 8.03
C VAL A 636 49.86 -79.83 8.48
N HIS A 637 48.92 -80.45 7.76
CA HIS A 637 48.53 -81.84 7.99
C HIS A 637 49.50 -82.80 7.25
N PRO A 638 49.91 -83.92 7.87
CA PRO A 638 50.73 -84.93 7.19
C PRO A 638 49.98 -85.53 6.00
N THR A 639 50.67 -85.76 4.88
CA THR A 639 50.09 -86.30 3.65
C THR A 639 50.60 -87.70 3.36
N ILE A 640 49.75 -88.57 2.81
CA ILE A 640 50.12 -89.93 2.37
C ILE A 640 49.84 -90.13 0.87
N PRO A 641 50.70 -90.84 0.13
CA PRO A 641 50.48 -91.13 -1.29
C PRO A 641 49.37 -92.18 -1.46
N CYS A 642 48.50 -91.97 -2.43
CA CYS A 642 47.52 -92.99 -2.82
C CYS A 642 48.23 -94.19 -3.49
N PRO A 643 47.99 -95.44 -3.07
CA PRO A 643 48.63 -96.61 -3.69
C PRO A 643 48.34 -96.77 -5.19
N ALA A 644 47.18 -96.28 -5.66
CA ALA A 644 46.73 -96.46 -7.04
C ALA A 644 47.23 -95.38 -8.01
N CYS A 645 47.33 -94.12 -7.57
CA CYS A 645 47.71 -92.99 -8.44
C CYS A 645 48.84 -92.11 -7.90
N GLN A 646 49.43 -92.48 -6.76
CA GLN A 646 50.54 -91.80 -6.08
C GLN A 646 50.29 -90.33 -5.68
N THR A 647 49.08 -89.81 -5.86
CA THR A 647 48.71 -88.47 -5.43
C THR A 647 48.72 -88.38 -3.91
N MET A 648 49.40 -87.36 -3.35
CA MET A 648 49.50 -87.11 -1.91
C MET A 648 48.18 -86.54 -1.37
N ASN A 649 47.62 -87.17 -0.34
CA ASN A 649 46.37 -86.73 0.28
C ASN A 649 46.60 -86.38 1.76
N PRO A 650 46.12 -85.22 2.26
CA PRO A 650 46.30 -84.83 3.65
C PRO A 650 45.40 -85.65 4.59
N VAL A 651 45.96 -86.11 5.71
CA VAL A 651 45.22 -86.81 6.76
C VAL A 651 44.83 -85.80 7.83
N THR A 652 43.55 -85.43 7.84
CA THR A 652 43.02 -84.37 8.70
C THR A 652 42.48 -84.87 10.06
N THR A 653 42.48 -86.19 10.30
CA THR A 653 41.96 -86.83 11.52
C THR A 653 42.86 -87.97 12.01
N ASN A 654 42.94 -88.14 13.33
CA ASN A 654 43.71 -89.20 14.00
C ASN A 654 42.91 -90.48 14.29
N ASP A 655 41.60 -90.51 13.99
CA ASP A 655 40.76 -91.67 14.27
C ASP A 655 41.08 -92.83 13.31
N ARG A 656 41.13 -94.07 13.81
CA ARG A 656 41.37 -95.29 13.00
C ARG A 656 40.39 -96.40 13.40
N PRO A 657 39.81 -97.15 12.43
CA PRO A 657 40.05 -97.07 10.99
C PRO A 657 39.29 -95.91 10.31
N HIS A 658 39.99 -95.11 9.49
CA HIS A 658 39.40 -93.98 8.75
C HIS A 658 39.44 -94.23 7.24
N ARG A 659 38.35 -93.90 6.56
CA ARG A 659 38.22 -94.05 5.10
C ARG A 659 37.96 -92.69 4.49
N PHE A 660 38.76 -92.30 3.51
CA PHE A 660 38.56 -91.08 2.74
C PHE A 660 38.92 -91.31 1.27
N ASN A 661 38.33 -90.53 0.37
CA ASN A 661 38.56 -90.67 -1.06
C ASN A 661 39.86 -89.97 -1.46
N CYS A 662 40.67 -90.62 -2.29
CA CYS A 662 41.82 -89.99 -2.90
C CYS A 662 41.38 -88.84 -3.82
N GLN A 663 41.99 -87.66 -3.66
CA GLN A 663 41.72 -86.50 -4.51
C GLN A 663 42.15 -86.70 -5.98
N GLY A 664 43.12 -87.57 -6.25
CA GLY A 664 43.60 -87.82 -7.61
C GLY A 664 42.70 -88.75 -8.41
N CYS A 665 42.44 -89.96 -7.89
CA CYS A 665 41.71 -91.01 -8.63
C CYS A 665 40.33 -91.37 -8.04
N GLY A 666 39.89 -90.70 -6.98
CA GLY A 666 38.58 -90.93 -6.34
C GLY A 666 38.42 -92.25 -5.57
N ARG A 667 39.42 -93.15 -5.62
CA ARG A 667 39.36 -94.44 -4.88
C ARG A 667 39.43 -94.22 -3.37
N ILE A 668 38.65 -95.01 -2.63
CA ILE A 668 38.61 -94.97 -1.16
C ILE A 668 39.93 -95.53 -0.60
N ILE A 669 40.68 -94.69 0.09
CA ILE A 669 41.84 -95.09 0.91
C ILE A 669 41.32 -95.40 2.31
N LYS A 670 41.65 -96.59 2.82
CA LYS A 670 41.36 -96.98 4.19
C LYS A 670 42.66 -96.99 5.00
N LEU A 671 42.75 -96.08 5.97
CA LEU A 671 43.75 -96.11 7.03
C LEU A 671 43.27 -97.08 8.10
N VAL A 672 43.97 -98.20 8.26
CA VAL A 672 43.78 -99.16 9.36
C VAL A 672 44.81 -98.84 10.46
N ALA A 673 44.53 -99.25 11.71
CA ALA A 673 45.32 -98.92 12.88
C ALA A 673 46.81 -99.26 12.74
#